data_AF-D7CDL1-F1
#
_entry.id   AF-D7CDL1-F1
#
_cell.length_a   1.000
_cell.length_b   1.000
_cell.length_c   1.000
_cell.angle_alpha   90.00
_cell.angle_beta   90.00
_cell.angle_gamma   90.00
#
_symmetry.space_group_name_H-M   'P 1'
#
loop_
_entity.id
_entity.type
_entity.pdbx_description
1 polymer ?
#
loop_
_entity_poly.entity_id
_entity_poly.type
_entity_poly.pdbx_seq_one_letter_code
_entity_poly.pdbx_strand_id
1 'polypeptide(L)'
;MKPPGRYRTLALGLLAAGVMAVAGTAAPASATATATATATDSAAASDSVQASTLGAQAAQSGRYFGAAVAAGRLGDGTYSTILDREFNMVTPENEMKWDTTERSRGSFNFGPADQIVNRATSRGQRVRGHTLVWHSQLPSWVSSIGDANTLRSVMNNHINGVMGHYKGKVYAWDVVNEAFADGGSGAHRPSVFQNLLGDGFIEEAFRTARAADASAKLCYNDYNIENWTDAKTQGVYRMVRDFKTRGVPIDCVGFQAHFGTGGPPASFQTTLSNFAALGVDVQITELDIAQAPTTAYANTVKACMNVARCNGLTTWGIRDTDSWRAGEKPLLFDGNGNKKAAYNSALTAMGGTPAVKGTANTVTKTAAKDPTKTPASPGSAAALPGSFSWSSSGILMSPKPDSTHNIAGLKDPTVVYYNGKYHVFASVASASGYSLVYLNFTDWSQAASAPHYYLDRSGIGTGYRAAPQVFYFAPQRTWYLVYQTGNASYSTNTDISNPNGWSAPRNFYSSMPDIIKQNIGNGYWVDMWVICDSANCYLFSSDDNGHLYRSQTTLAQFPNGFTNTVIAAQDSNKYALFEASNVYKVQGSNQYLLIVEAIGSDGRRYFRSWTSSSIGGSWTQLAASESNPFARASNVTFPSGAWTRDISHGELVRAGYDQTLTINPCKMQYLYQGMNPNASGDYNTLPWRLGLLTQTNSTC
;
A
#
# COMPACT_ATOMS: atom_id res chain seq x y z
N MET A 1 -26.27 15.44 73.89
CA MET A 1 -25.17 15.59 74.89
C MET A 1 -24.04 16.42 74.27
N LYS A 2 -23.08 16.92 75.06
CA LYS A 2 -21.93 17.71 74.57
C LYS A 2 -20.78 16.83 74.03
N PRO A 3 -19.88 17.39 73.18
CA PRO A 3 -18.53 16.85 72.85
C PRO A 3 -17.53 17.19 74.00
N PRO A 4 -16.17 17.31 73.88
CA PRO A 4 -15.25 17.18 72.73
C PRO A 4 -13.81 16.61 72.96
N GLY A 5 -13.03 16.47 71.87
CA GLY A 5 -11.63 16.93 71.81
C GLY A 5 -10.48 15.90 71.95
N ARG A 6 -9.19 16.29 71.86
CA ARG A 6 -8.60 17.63 71.54
C ARG A 6 -7.04 17.59 71.38
N TYR A 7 -6.47 18.58 70.66
CA TYR A 7 -5.06 19.10 70.74
C TYR A 7 -3.89 18.22 70.24
N ARG A 8 -2.69 18.71 69.85
CA ARG A 8 -2.07 20.06 69.53
C ARG A 8 -0.84 19.80 68.59
N THR A 9 -0.40 20.62 67.60
CA THR A 9 0.23 21.99 67.62
C THR A 9 1.55 22.01 68.43
N LEU A 10 2.72 22.53 68.01
CA LEU A 10 3.19 23.65 67.14
C LEU A 10 4.11 23.16 65.98
N ALA A 11 5.17 23.85 65.48
CA ALA A 11 5.31 25.05 64.60
C ALA A 11 6.83 25.14 64.17
N LEU A 12 7.48 26.14 63.51
CA LEU A 12 7.21 27.47 62.90
C LEU A 12 8.39 27.83 61.93
N GLY A 13 8.27 28.80 61.00
CA GLY A 13 9.42 29.40 60.26
C GLY A 13 9.04 30.42 59.17
N LEU A 14 9.60 31.64 59.19
CA LEU A 14 9.21 32.79 58.33
C LEU A 14 10.40 33.66 57.86
N LEU A 15 10.25 34.32 56.69
CA LEU A 15 10.81 35.62 56.21
C LEU A 15 10.50 35.70 54.69
N ALA A 16 9.85 36.69 54.04
CA ALA A 16 9.73 38.16 54.15
C ALA A 16 11.02 38.91 53.70
N ALA A 17 11.01 39.97 52.87
CA ALA A 17 9.93 40.79 52.24
C ALA A 17 10.10 40.83 50.67
N GLY A 18 9.41 41.58 49.79
CA GLY A 18 8.87 42.97 49.80
C GLY A 18 9.86 43.95 49.13
N VAL A 19 9.50 45.03 48.39
CA VAL A 19 8.23 45.76 48.21
C VAL A 19 8.26 46.61 46.88
N MET A 20 7.08 46.94 46.33
CA MET A 20 6.75 48.03 45.37
C MET A 20 7.07 47.94 43.86
N ALA A 21 6.26 48.69 43.10
CA ALA A 21 6.28 48.88 41.64
C ALA A 21 5.88 50.32 41.28
N VAL A 22 6.21 50.78 40.06
CA VAL A 22 5.64 51.98 39.41
C VAL A 22 5.49 51.68 37.90
N ALA A 23 4.50 52.26 37.24
CA ALA A 23 4.27 52.14 35.79
C ALA A 23 4.32 53.52 35.11
N GLY A 24 4.69 53.59 33.82
CA GLY A 24 4.66 54.87 33.09
C GLY A 24 5.37 54.90 31.72
N THR A 25 4.68 54.45 30.68
CA THR A 25 4.57 55.05 29.31
C THR A 25 5.74 55.74 28.58
N ALA A 26 5.68 55.57 27.24
CA ALA A 26 6.15 56.46 26.15
C ALA A 26 7.51 56.14 25.47
N ALA A 27 7.47 56.19 24.13
CA ALA A 27 8.62 56.23 23.22
C ALA A 27 8.77 57.66 22.65
N PRO A 28 9.90 58.02 22.01
CA PRO A 28 9.84 58.04 20.54
C PRO A 28 11.16 57.74 19.77
N ALA A 29 10.98 57.40 18.49
CA ALA A 29 11.77 57.79 17.30
C ALA A 29 13.33 57.68 17.25
N SER A 30 13.76 56.73 16.42
CA SER A 30 14.60 56.96 15.21
C SER A 30 16.05 57.46 15.30
N ALA A 31 17.00 56.58 14.95
CA ALA A 31 18.09 56.89 14.01
C ALA A 31 18.57 55.64 13.24
N THR A 32 18.86 55.78 11.96
CA THR A 32 19.16 54.69 11.00
C THR A 32 20.62 54.23 11.00
N ALA A 33 20.83 52.93 10.78
CA ALA A 33 22.03 52.39 10.12
C ALA A 33 21.62 51.27 9.15
N THR A 34 21.87 51.44 7.85
CA THR A 34 21.45 50.51 6.80
C THR A 34 22.52 49.49 6.44
N ALA A 35 22.17 48.20 6.47
CA ALA A 35 22.96 47.12 5.89
C ALA A 35 22.07 46.26 4.98
N THR A 36 21.99 46.64 3.70
CA THR A 36 21.17 45.93 2.69
C THR A 36 21.85 44.65 2.22
N ALA A 37 21.69 43.57 2.97
CA ALA A 37 22.05 42.24 2.51
C ALA A 37 20.96 41.73 1.54
N THR A 38 21.11 42.01 0.24
CA THR A 38 20.22 41.48 -0.81
C THR A 38 20.50 40.00 -1.04
N ALA A 39 20.04 39.16 -0.12
CA ALA A 39 19.91 37.74 -0.34
C ALA A 39 18.80 37.51 -1.38
N THR A 40 19.17 37.53 -2.66
CA THR A 40 18.34 37.01 -3.75
C THR A 40 18.34 35.49 -3.66
N ASP A 41 17.71 34.96 -2.61
CA ASP A 41 17.43 33.54 -2.50
C ASP A 41 16.32 33.22 -3.50
N SER A 42 16.73 33.00 -4.75
CA SER A 42 15.90 32.49 -5.82
C SER A 42 15.60 31.02 -5.51
N ALA A 43 14.74 30.80 -4.52
CA ALA A 43 14.19 29.51 -4.17
C ALA A 43 13.54 28.92 -5.42
N ALA A 44 14.28 28.04 -6.10
CA ALA A 44 13.81 27.37 -7.30
C ALA A 44 12.51 26.67 -6.96
N ALA A 45 11.43 27.01 -7.68
CA ALA A 45 10.12 26.47 -7.42
C ALA A 45 10.20 24.93 -7.40
N SER A 46 9.87 24.33 -6.26
CA SER A 46 10.07 22.90 -6.04
C SER A 46 9.33 22.10 -7.11
N ASP A 47 10.07 21.35 -7.94
CA ASP A 47 9.53 20.61 -9.08
C ASP A 47 8.27 19.83 -8.70
N SER A 48 7.16 20.11 -9.37
CA SER A 48 5.88 19.45 -9.12
C SER A 48 5.94 18.02 -9.62
N VAL A 49 6.17 17.06 -8.71
CA VAL A 49 6.39 15.64 -9.04
C VAL A 49 5.10 14.98 -9.55
N GLN A 50 4.84 15.16 -10.85
CA GLN A 50 3.80 14.48 -11.63
C GLN A 50 4.34 13.18 -12.25
N ALA A 51 4.82 12.27 -11.40
CA ALA A 51 5.15 10.91 -11.80
C ALA A 51 5.07 9.97 -10.60
N SER A 52 4.33 8.87 -10.71
CA SER A 52 4.63 7.71 -9.86
C SER A 52 6.00 7.15 -10.27
N THR A 53 6.83 6.87 -9.28
CA THR A 53 8.13 6.23 -9.47
C THR A 53 7.94 4.73 -9.65
N LEU A 54 8.85 4.04 -10.35
CA LEU A 54 8.60 2.65 -10.78
C LEU A 54 8.26 1.72 -9.60
N GLY A 55 9.04 1.77 -8.52
CA GLY A 55 8.82 1.01 -7.29
C GLY A 55 7.51 1.40 -6.59
N ALA A 56 7.17 2.69 -6.53
CA ALA A 56 5.91 3.15 -5.94
C ALA A 56 4.68 2.75 -6.77
N GLN A 57 4.82 2.60 -8.09
CA GLN A 57 3.76 2.08 -8.96
C GLN A 57 3.59 0.56 -8.82
N ALA A 58 4.69 -0.21 -8.81
CA ALA A 58 4.62 -1.66 -8.59
C ALA A 58 3.99 -2.01 -7.22
N ALA A 59 4.33 -1.22 -6.19
CA ALA A 59 3.84 -1.41 -4.82
C ALA A 59 2.31 -1.36 -4.70
N GLN A 60 1.60 -0.61 -5.56
CA GLN A 60 0.13 -0.56 -5.61
C GLN A 60 -0.52 -1.92 -5.94
N SER A 61 0.26 -2.91 -6.39
CA SER A 61 -0.19 -4.28 -6.63
C SER A 61 0.52 -5.33 -5.75
N GLY A 62 1.15 -4.89 -4.66
CA GLY A 62 1.99 -5.75 -3.79
C GLY A 62 3.33 -6.16 -4.40
N ARG A 63 3.69 -5.63 -5.57
CA ARG A 63 4.89 -5.99 -6.33
C ARG A 63 6.06 -5.04 -6.05
N TYR A 64 7.27 -5.49 -6.38
CA TYR A 64 8.46 -4.62 -6.39
C TYR A 64 8.82 -4.16 -7.82
N PHE A 65 9.51 -3.02 -7.90
CA PHE A 65 10.32 -2.65 -9.04
C PHE A 65 11.73 -2.30 -8.54
N GLY A 66 12.72 -3.05 -9.00
CA GLY A 66 14.10 -2.97 -8.50
C GLY A 66 15.14 -2.70 -9.57
N ALA A 67 16.38 -2.50 -9.12
CA ALA A 67 17.55 -2.37 -9.98
C ALA A 67 18.70 -3.24 -9.48
N ALA A 68 19.55 -3.70 -10.39
CA ALA A 68 20.89 -4.15 -10.07
C ALA A 68 21.75 -2.95 -9.65
N VAL A 69 22.53 -3.13 -8.58
CA VAL A 69 23.31 -2.08 -7.94
C VAL A 69 24.76 -2.53 -7.82
N ALA A 70 25.68 -1.70 -8.33
CA ALA A 70 27.11 -1.85 -8.14
C ALA A 70 27.61 -0.86 -7.08
N ALA A 71 28.34 -1.34 -6.08
CA ALA A 71 28.81 -0.54 -4.95
C ALA A 71 29.73 0.61 -5.42
N GLY A 72 30.60 0.35 -6.39
CA GLY A 72 31.47 1.35 -7.00
C GLY A 72 30.75 2.51 -7.71
N ARG A 73 29.44 2.40 -7.98
CA ARG A 73 28.62 3.48 -8.56
C ARG A 73 27.85 4.29 -7.51
N LEU A 74 27.86 3.89 -6.23
CA LEU A 74 27.10 4.60 -5.17
C LEU A 74 27.60 6.03 -4.88
N GLY A 75 28.81 6.38 -5.32
CA GLY A 75 29.36 7.74 -5.26
C GLY A 75 28.89 8.66 -6.39
N ASP A 76 28.27 8.14 -7.45
CA ASP A 76 27.66 8.94 -8.51
C ASP A 76 26.31 9.51 -8.01
N GLY A 77 26.23 10.84 -7.93
CA GLY A 77 25.04 11.54 -7.44
C GLY A 77 23.80 11.32 -8.31
N THR A 78 23.95 11.18 -9.63
CA THR A 78 22.85 10.89 -10.55
C THR A 78 22.40 9.44 -10.41
N TYR A 79 23.32 8.49 -10.38
CA TYR A 79 23.05 7.07 -10.16
C TYR A 79 22.29 6.84 -8.85
N SER A 80 22.82 7.37 -7.75
CA SER A 80 22.28 7.19 -6.42
C SER A 80 20.97 7.95 -6.17
N THR A 81 20.76 9.10 -6.83
CA THR A 81 19.46 9.81 -6.82
C THR A 81 18.38 9.04 -7.58
N ILE A 82 18.71 8.43 -8.73
CA ILE A 82 17.76 7.61 -9.48
C ILE A 82 17.47 6.31 -8.70
N LEU A 83 18.49 5.68 -8.10
CA LEU A 83 18.34 4.50 -7.25
C LEU A 83 17.34 4.71 -6.11
N ASP A 84 17.57 5.73 -5.29
CA ASP A 84 16.74 6.02 -4.10
C ASP A 84 15.32 6.46 -4.47
N ARG A 85 15.14 7.13 -5.61
CA ARG A 85 13.84 7.68 -6.04
C ARG A 85 12.97 6.64 -6.75
N GLU A 86 13.56 5.81 -7.61
CA GLU A 86 12.80 5.04 -8.59
C GLU A 86 12.52 3.59 -8.19
N PHE A 87 13.30 3.01 -7.27
CA PHE A 87 13.28 1.58 -7.00
C PHE A 87 12.97 1.28 -5.53
N ASN A 88 12.19 0.23 -5.25
CA ASN A 88 11.87 -0.24 -3.90
C ASN A 88 12.54 -1.59 -3.55
N MET A 89 13.46 -2.03 -4.41
CA MET A 89 14.17 -3.30 -4.32
C MET A 89 15.55 -3.14 -4.97
N VAL A 90 16.58 -3.78 -4.43
CA VAL A 90 17.94 -3.79 -5.00
C VAL A 90 18.47 -5.22 -5.11
N THR A 91 19.29 -5.47 -6.12
CA THR A 91 20.12 -6.67 -6.24
C THR A 91 21.59 -6.23 -6.30
N PRO A 92 22.47 -6.60 -5.35
CA PRO A 92 23.91 -6.40 -5.51
C PRO A 92 24.40 -7.17 -6.74
N GLU A 93 24.93 -6.46 -7.73
CA GLU A 93 25.15 -6.98 -9.09
C GLU A 93 26.28 -8.03 -9.13
N ASN A 94 27.38 -7.72 -8.44
CA ASN A 94 28.56 -8.59 -8.37
C ASN A 94 29.07 -8.79 -6.94
N GLU A 95 28.58 -7.99 -6.00
CA GLU A 95 29.12 -7.87 -4.65
C GLU A 95 28.74 -9.04 -3.73
N MET A 96 27.71 -9.81 -4.08
CA MET A 96 27.29 -11.03 -3.36
C MET A 96 27.69 -12.34 -4.05
N LYS A 97 28.32 -12.28 -5.23
CA LYS A 97 28.83 -13.47 -5.95
C LYS A 97 30.08 -14.04 -5.26
N TRP A 98 30.28 -15.36 -5.37
CA TRP A 98 31.30 -16.12 -4.64
C TRP A 98 32.72 -15.55 -4.79
N ASP A 99 33.15 -15.15 -5.99
CA ASP A 99 34.49 -14.56 -6.17
C ASP A 99 34.65 -13.22 -5.42
N THR A 100 33.58 -12.45 -5.19
CA THR A 100 33.66 -11.26 -4.33
C THR A 100 33.60 -11.62 -2.85
N THR A 101 32.70 -12.53 -2.46
CA THR A 101 32.37 -12.80 -1.05
C THR A 101 33.31 -13.78 -0.35
N GLU A 102 33.99 -14.68 -1.07
CA GLU A 102 34.93 -15.67 -0.49
C GLU A 102 36.09 -16.00 -1.48
N ARG A 103 36.83 -14.96 -1.92
CA ARG A 103 37.93 -15.15 -2.90
C ARG A 103 39.09 -16.03 -2.41
N SER A 104 39.13 -16.35 -1.11
CA SER A 104 40.01 -17.35 -0.51
C SER A 104 39.24 -18.16 0.54
N ARG A 105 39.41 -19.49 0.53
CA ARG A 105 38.63 -20.45 1.35
C ARG A 105 38.56 -20.05 2.83
N GLY A 106 37.34 -19.88 3.34
CA GLY A 106 37.03 -19.49 4.73
C GLY A 106 37.23 -18.00 5.05
N SER A 107 37.73 -17.19 4.11
CA SER A 107 38.00 -15.76 4.30
C SER A 107 36.94 -14.91 3.61
N PHE A 108 35.83 -14.66 4.31
CA PHE A 108 34.71 -13.90 3.77
C PHE A 108 34.98 -12.38 3.71
N ASN A 109 34.50 -11.74 2.64
CA ASN A 109 34.53 -10.29 2.43
C ASN A 109 33.12 -9.78 2.07
N PHE A 110 32.41 -9.25 3.06
CA PHE A 110 31.05 -8.72 2.88
C PHE A 110 31.00 -7.22 2.56
N GLY A 111 32.09 -6.48 2.77
CA GLY A 111 32.14 -5.01 2.73
C GLY A 111 31.48 -4.34 1.50
N PRO A 112 31.74 -4.81 0.25
CA PRO A 112 31.10 -4.23 -0.93
C PRO A 112 29.57 -4.38 -0.94
N ALA A 113 29.06 -5.55 -0.55
CA ALA A 113 27.62 -5.82 -0.51
C ALA A 113 26.95 -5.18 0.71
N ASP A 114 27.64 -5.10 1.86
CA ASP A 114 27.15 -4.38 3.05
C ASP A 114 26.88 -2.89 2.75
N GLN A 115 27.66 -2.23 1.89
CA GLN A 115 27.36 -0.85 1.46
C GLN A 115 25.98 -0.74 0.79
N ILE A 116 25.64 -1.69 -0.08
CA ILE A 116 24.36 -1.74 -0.80
C ILE A 116 23.23 -2.13 0.16
N VAL A 117 23.42 -3.14 0.99
CA VAL A 117 22.41 -3.64 1.95
C VAL A 117 22.08 -2.60 3.01
N ASN A 118 23.08 -1.91 3.56
CA ASN A 118 22.87 -0.87 4.56
C ASN A 118 22.18 0.35 3.93
N ARG A 119 22.55 0.75 2.70
CA ARG A 119 21.82 1.79 1.96
C ARG A 119 20.35 1.40 1.77
N ALA A 120 20.09 0.23 1.19
CA ALA A 120 18.74 -0.25 0.92
C ALA A 120 17.87 -0.27 2.20
N THR A 121 18.40 -0.83 3.28
CA THR A 121 17.75 -0.85 4.60
C THR A 121 17.41 0.57 5.07
N SER A 122 18.35 1.52 5.00
CA SER A 122 18.14 2.93 5.37
C SER A 122 17.16 3.70 4.47
N ARG A 123 16.81 3.14 3.30
CA ARG A 123 15.83 3.68 2.35
C ARG A 123 14.51 2.91 2.35
N GLY A 124 14.35 1.89 3.19
CA GLY A 124 13.18 1.00 3.16
C GLY A 124 13.07 0.15 1.89
N GLN A 125 14.15 0.03 1.13
CA GLN A 125 14.24 -0.83 -0.05
C GLN A 125 14.52 -2.27 0.39
N ARG A 126 13.93 -3.24 -0.30
CA ARG A 126 14.18 -4.67 -0.08
C ARG A 126 15.44 -5.13 -0.82
N VAL A 127 16.05 -6.24 -0.41
CA VAL A 127 17.25 -6.79 -1.05
C VAL A 127 16.94 -8.17 -1.65
N ARG A 128 17.39 -8.40 -2.89
CA ARG A 128 17.68 -9.73 -3.45
C ARG A 128 19.16 -10.04 -3.22
N GLY A 129 19.48 -11.23 -2.72
CA GLY A 129 20.84 -11.72 -2.69
C GLY A 129 21.17 -12.50 -3.96
N HIS A 130 22.19 -12.07 -4.70
CA HIS A 130 22.62 -12.65 -5.98
C HIS A 130 24.15 -12.84 -6.00
N THR A 131 24.69 -14.05 -6.01
CA THR A 131 24.04 -15.37 -5.96
C THR A 131 24.97 -16.37 -5.27
N LEU A 132 24.39 -17.36 -4.58
CA LEU A 132 25.12 -18.26 -3.68
C LEU A 132 25.90 -19.36 -4.42
N VAL A 133 25.35 -19.90 -5.51
CA VAL A 133 26.00 -20.96 -6.31
C VAL A 133 25.85 -20.62 -7.80
N TRP A 134 26.96 -20.17 -8.40
CA TRP A 134 27.06 -19.87 -9.82
C TRP A 134 28.39 -20.35 -10.38
N HIS A 135 28.41 -20.77 -11.64
CA HIS A 135 29.57 -21.37 -12.28
C HIS A 135 30.50 -20.35 -12.98
N SER A 136 29.97 -19.19 -13.37
CA SER A 136 30.66 -18.25 -14.27
C SER A 136 31.61 -17.27 -13.56
N GLN A 137 31.30 -16.89 -12.31
CA GLN A 137 32.12 -16.00 -11.48
C GLN A 137 32.41 -16.66 -10.12
N LEU A 138 33.21 -17.71 -10.19
CA LEU A 138 33.56 -18.60 -9.09
C LEU A 138 35.08 -18.54 -8.82
N PRO A 139 35.55 -18.51 -7.55
CA PRO A 139 36.98 -18.46 -7.28
C PRO A 139 37.72 -19.66 -7.89
N SER A 140 38.92 -19.43 -8.41
CA SER A 140 39.76 -20.48 -9.00
C SER A 140 40.08 -21.63 -8.03
N TRP A 141 40.11 -21.35 -6.72
CA TRP A 141 40.31 -22.36 -5.69
C TRP A 141 39.12 -23.31 -5.53
N VAL A 142 37.90 -22.91 -5.92
CA VAL A 142 36.70 -23.77 -5.91
C VAL A 142 36.60 -24.58 -7.20
N SER A 143 36.82 -23.94 -8.36
CA SER A 143 36.76 -24.62 -9.66
C SER A 143 37.91 -25.63 -9.88
N SER A 144 38.99 -25.53 -9.10
CA SER A 144 40.10 -26.49 -9.07
C SER A 144 39.90 -27.65 -8.08
N ILE A 145 38.77 -27.74 -7.36
CA ILE A 145 38.51 -28.88 -6.46
C ILE A 145 38.18 -30.12 -7.29
N GLY A 146 38.96 -31.19 -7.09
CA GLY A 146 38.74 -32.50 -7.74
C GLY A 146 38.01 -33.55 -6.88
N ASP A 147 37.70 -33.24 -5.61
CA ASP A 147 37.00 -34.15 -4.68
C ASP A 147 35.57 -33.67 -4.38
N ALA A 148 34.61 -34.56 -4.59
CA ALA A 148 33.19 -34.32 -4.38
C ALA A 148 32.85 -34.00 -2.91
N ASN A 149 33.50 -34.63 -1.93
CA ASN A 149 33.20 -34.38 -0.51
C ASN A 149 33.70 -33.00 -0.08
N THR A 150 34.90 -32.62 -0.51
CA THR A 150 35.48 -31.30 -0.32
C THR A 150 34.63 -30.22 -0.98
N LEU A 151 34.19 -30.41 -2.23
CA LEU A 151 33.34 -29.43 -2.92
C LEU A 151 31.97 -29.27 -2.24
N ARG A 152 31.35 -30.37 -1.81
CA ARG A 152 30.07 -30.36 -1.08
C ARG A 152 30.18 -29.59 0.24
N SER A 153 31.24 -29.85 1.01
CA SER A 153 31.54 -29.11 2.24
C SER A 153 31.79 -27.61 1.97
N VAL A 154 32.53 -27.30 0.91
CA VAL A 154 32.81 -25.91 0.48
C VAL A 154 31.53 -25.17 0.09
N MET A 155 30.66 -25.78 -0.73
CA MET A 155 29.36 -25.21 -1.11
C MET A 155 28.45 -24.94 0.10
N ASN A 156 28.34 -25.91 1.01
CA ASN A 156 27.50 -25.75 2.19
C ASN A 156 28.07 -24.71 3.17
N ASN A 157 29.39 -24.64 3.33
CA ASN A 157 30.04 -23.61 4.15
C ASN A 157 29.86 -22.21 3.56
N HIS A 158 29.93 -22.06 2.24
CA HIS A 158 29.69 -20.78 1.56
C HIS A 158 28.26 -20.28 1.78
N ILE A 159 27.27 -21.12 1.50
CA ILE A 159 25.83 -20.82 1.69
C ILE A 159 25.57 -20.39 3.15
N ASN A 160 26.07 -21.16 4.13
CA ASN A 160 25.90 -20.84 5.55
C ASN A 160 26.60 -19.53 5.94
N GLY A 161 27.80 -19.25 5.44
CA GLY A 161 28.55 -18.02 5.73
C GLY A 161 27.86 -16.77 5.19
N VAL A 162 27.52 -16.78 3.90
CA VAL A 162 26.87 -15.63 3.24
C VAL A 162 25.46 -15.40 3.79
N MET A 163 24.61 -16.44 3.86
CA MET A 163 23.25 -16.27 4.37
C MET A 163 23.22 -15.99 5.88
N GLY A 164 24.20 -16.47 6.65
CA GLY A 164 24.33 -16.19 8.08
C GLY A 164 24.57 -14.70 8.37
N HIS A 165 25.45 -14.04 7.61
CA HIS A 165 25.75 -12.60 7.76
C HIS A 165 24.58 -11.69 7.35
N TYR A 166 23.81 -12.11 6.35
CA TYR A 166 22.69 -11.36 5.78
C TYR A 166 21.30 -11.79 6.30
N LYS A 167 21.26 -12.67 7.30
CA LYS A 167 20.03 -13.26 7.86
C LYS A 167 18.99 -12.20 8.24
N GLY A 168 17.77 -12.34 7.75
CA GLY A 168 16.66 -11.39 7.96
C GLY A 168 16.80 -10.02 7.27
N LYS A 169 17.92 -9.71 6.57
CA LYS A 169 18.08 -8.49 5.76
C LYS A 169 17.67 -8.69 4.28
N VAL A 170 17.74 -9.94 3.79
CA VAL A 170 17.48 -10.29 2.39
C VAL A 170 16.09 -10.92 2.24
N TYR A 171 15.29 -10.39 1.31
CA TYR A 171 13.94 -10.89 1.02
C TYR A 171 13.95 -12.17 0.20
N ALA A 172 14.86 -12.29 -0.78
CA ALA A 172 14.96 -13.45 -1.65
C ALA A 172 16.42 -13.72 -2.06
N TRP A 173 16.81 -14.99 -2.13
CA TRP A 173 18.12 -15.44 -2.62
C TRP A 173 18.01 -16.15 -3.95
N ASP A 174 18.91 -15.82 -4.88
CA ASP A 174 19.28 -16.71 -5.98
C ASP A 174 20.22 -17.77 -5.42
N VAL A 175 19.65 -18.93 -5.08
CA VAL A 175 20.37 -20.03 -4.42
C VAL A 175 21.28 -20.74 -5.40
N VAL A 176 20.77 -21.00 -6.61
CA VAL A 176 21.54 -21.52 -7.74
C VAL A 176 21.16 -20.73 -8.98
N ASN A 177 22.18 -20.31 -9.73
CA ASN A 177 22.05 -19.52 -10.95
C ASN A 177 22.55 -20.32 -12.16
N GLU A 178 21.78 -20.31 -13.25
CA GLU A 178 22.19 -20.78 -14.59
C GLU A 178 22.70 -22.24 -14.66
N ALA A 179 22.11 -23.12 -13.84
CA ALA A 179 22.47 -24.53 -13.78
C ALA A 179 21.99 -25.36 -14.97
N PHE A 180 21.11 -24.86 -15.84
CA PHE A 180 20.70 -25.56 -17.07
C PHE A 180 21.52 -25.12 -18.28
N ALA A 181 21.83 -26.08 -19.15
CA ALA A 181 22.53 -25.85 -20.41
C ALA A 181 21.63 -25.17 -21.44
N ASP A 182 22.23 -24.39 -22.33
CA ASP A 182 21.52 -23.77 -23.45
C ASP A 182 21.32 -24.76 -24.61
N GLY A 183 20.26 -24.56 -25.39
CA GLY A 183 19.91 -25.41 -26.53
C GLY A 183 18.85 -26.49 -26.24
N GLY A 184 18.82 -27.52 -27.09
CA GLY A 184 17.67 -28.42 -27.24
C GLY A 184 17.54 -29.59 -26.24
N SER A 185 18.45 -29.75 -25.28
CA SER A 185 18.45 -30.92 -24.37
C SER A 185 17.60 -30.71 -23.11
N GLY A 186 17.59 -29.51 -22.54
CA GLY A 186 17.02 -29.26 -21.21
C GLY A 186 17.76 -30.01 -20.08
N ALA A 187 19.06 -30.26 -20.27
CA ALA A 187 19.95 -30.89 -19.30
C ALA A 187 20.69 -29.85 -18.43
N HIS A 188 21.34 -30.29 -17.36
CA HIS A 188 22.20 -29.44 -16.54
C HIS A 188 23.50 -29.03 -17.27
N ARG A 189 24.04 -27.88 -16.90
CA ARG A 189 25.25 -27.27 -17.48
C ARG A 189 26.52 -27.91 -16.88
N PRO A 190 27.49 -28.35 -17.71
CA PRO A 190 28.80 -28.77 -17.24
C PRO A 190 29.45 -27.68 -16.39
N SER A 191 29.81 -28.02 -15.16
CA SER A 191 30.35 -27.12 -14.13
C SER A 191 31.03 -27.94 -13.05
N VAL A 192 31.88 -27.35 -12.22
CA VAL A 192 32.55 -28.11 -11.13
C VAL A 192 31.54 -28.79 -10.20
N PHE A 193 30.41 -28.12 -9.93
CA PHE A 193 29.29 -28.66 -9.15
C PHE A 193 28.61 -29.83 -9.87
N GLN A 194 28.15 -29.65 -11.10
CA GLN A 194 27.47 -30.72 -11.85
C GLN A 194 28.38 -31.94 -12.08
N ASN A 195 29.66 -31.72 -12.36
CA ASN A 195 30.61 -32.77 -12.72
C ASN A 195 31.04 -33.64 -11.53
N LEU A 196 31.04 -33.11 -10.30
CA LEU A 196 31.47 -33.84 -9.09
C LEU A 196 30.35 -34.18 -8.11
N LEU A 197 29.27 -33.39 -8.07
CA LEU A 197 28.15 -33.60 -7.15
C LEU A 197 26.93 -34.21 -7.84
N GLY A 198 26.84 -34.10 -9.17
CA GLY A 198 25.69 -34.56 -9.96
C GLY A 198 24.40 -33.78 -9.66
N ASP A 199 23.29 -34.23 -10.23
CA ASP A 199 22.00 -33.52 -10.24
C ASP A 199 21.44 -33.16 -8.83
N GLY A 200 21.91 -33.85 -7.79
CA GLY A 200 21.52 -33.56 -6.40
C GLY A 200 22.07 -32.24 -5.83
N PHE A 201 23.06 -31.61 -6.47
CA PHE A 201 23.72 -30.41 -5.92
C PHE A 201 22.75 -29.23 -5.76
N ILE A 202 21.78 -29.09 -6.67
CA ILE A 202 20.79 -28.02 -6.63
C ILE A 202 19.87 -28.23 -5.43
N GLU A 203 19.36 -29.45 -5.21
CA GLU A 203 18.53 -29.75 -4.04
C GLU A 203 19.29 -29.52 -2.73
N GLU A 204 20.55 -29.95 -2.65
CA GLU A 204 21.38 -29.75 -1.47
C GLU A 204 21.58 -28.26 -1.17
N ALA A 205 21.90 -27.44 -2.18
CA ALA A 205 22.04 -25.99 -2.01
C ALA A 205 20.75 -25.35 -1.47
N PHE A 206 19.57 -25.76 -1.96
CA PHE A 206 18.28 -25.30 -1.45
C PHE A 206 18.00 -25.76 -0.01
N ARG A 207 18.34 -27.00 0.35
CA ARG A 207 18.15 -27.51 1.72
C ARG A 207 19.09 -26.82 2.72
N THR A 208 20.35 -26.60 2.36
CA THR A 208 21.31 -25.84 3.16
C THR A 208 20.89 -24.37 3.30
N ALA A 209 20.44 -23.73 2.21
CA ALA A 209 19.96 -22.36 2.25
C ALA A 209 18.76 -22.16 3.21
N ARG A 210 17.80 -23.11 3.22
CA ARG A 210 16.67 -23.07 4.16
C ARG A 210 17.09 -23.27 5.62
N ALA A 211 18.14 -24.04 5.87
CA ALA A 211 18.70 -24.20 7.21
C ALA A 211 19.40 -22.92 7.69
N ALA A 212 20.09 -22.21 6.80
CA ALA A 212 20.77 -20.95 7.10
C ALA A 212 19.77 -19.81 7.41
N ASP A 213 18.79 -19.56 6.54
CA ASP A 213 17.68 -18.63 6.80
C ASP A 213 16.31 -19.23 6.43
N ALA A 214 15.50 -19.50 7.44
CA ALA A 214 14.15 -20.01 7.27
C ALA A 214 13.18 -18.96 6.69
N SER A 215 13.47 -17.66 6.83
CA SER A 215 12.56 -16.55 6.52
C SER A 215 12.71 -15.97 5.10
N ALA A 216 13.89 -16.07 4.50
CA ALA A 216 14.13 -15.60 3.14
C ALA A 216 13.44 -16.50 2.10
N LYS A 217 13.02 -15.92 0.97
CA LYS A 217 12.55 -16.71 -0.18
C LYS A 217 13.72 -17.32 -0.93
N LEU A 218 13.60 -18.59 -1.32
CA LEU A 218 14.63 -19.31 -2.06
C LEU A 218 14.21 -19.44 -3.53
N CYS A 219 14.95 -18.79 -4.42
CA CYS A 219 14.71 -18.79 -5.86
C CYS A 219 15.77 -19.59 -6.63
N TYR A 220 15.35 -20.24 -7.71
CA TYR A 220 16.24 -20.64 -8.81
C TYR A 220 16.22 -19.52 -9.88
N ASN A 221 17.33 -19.23 -10.54
CA ASN A 221 17.43 -18.11 -11.50
C ASN A 221 18.18 -18.52 -12.78
N ASP A 222 17.71 -18.07 -13.95
CA ASP A 222 18.29 -18.42 -15.25
C ASP A 222 17.84 -17.47 -16.38
N TYR A 223 18.60 -17.44 -17.48
CA TYR A 223 18.21 -16.82 -18.75
C TYR A 223 17.72 -17.87 -19.76
N ASN A 224 17.10 -17.43 -20.87
CA ASN A 224 16.57 -18.31 -21.93
C ASN A 224 15.63 -19.40 -21.40
N ILE A 225 14.85 -19.06 -20.38
CA ILE A 225 13.77 -19.88 -19.82
C ILE A 225 12.40 -19.20 -19.98
N GLU A 226 12.33 -18.11 -20.74
CA GLU A 226 11.15 -17.27 -20.91
C GLU A 226 10.16 -17.84 -21.95
N ASN A 227 10.63 -18.61 -22.94
CA ASN A 227 9.77 -19.24 -23.94
C ASN A 227 9.31 -20.63 -23.47
N TRP A 228 7.99 -20.84 -23.40
CA TRP A 228 7.40 -22.08 -22.87
C TRP A 228 7.84 -23.36 -23.61
N THR A 229 8.08 -23.29 -24.92
CA THR A 229 8.40 -24.46 -25.74
C THR A 229 9.83 -24.97 -25.58
N ASP A 230 10.73 -24.16 -25.01
CA ASP A 230 12.15 -24.42 -25.10
C ASP A 230 12.59 -25.52 -24.12
N ALA A 231 13.51 -26.37 -24.57
CA ALA A 231 13.93 -27.52 -23.78
C ALA A 231 14.55 -27.12 -22.43
N LYS A 232 15.26 -25.99 -22.36
CA LYS A 232 15.78 -25.38 -21.13
C LYS A 232 14.65 -25.03 -20.15
N THR A 233 13.65 -24.27 -20.60
CA THR A 233 12.42 -23.96 -19.86
C THR A 233 11.74 -25.21 -19.32
N GLN A 234 11.58 -26.23 -20.16
CA GLN A 234 10.97 -27.51 -19.78
C GLN A 234 11.84 -28.33 -18.82
N GLY A 235 13.16 -28.20 -18.87
CA GLY A 235 14.10 -28.75 -17.88
C GLY A 235 13.88 -28.15 -16.49
N VAL A 236 13.95 -26.82 -16.41
CA VAL A 236 13.69 -26.08 -15.16
C VAL A 236 12.28 -26.36 -14.63
N TYR A 237 11.27 -26.42 -15.49
CA TYR A 237 9.89 -26.76 -15.10
C TYR A 237 9.78 -28.16 -14.49
N ARG A 238 10.45 -29.16 -15.08
CA ARG A 238 10.50 -30.53 -14.51
C ARG A 238 11.18 -30.55 -13.13
N MET A 239 12.32 -29.86 -12.97
CA MET A 239 13.01 -29.75 -11.69
C MET A 239 12.15 -29.07 -10.63
N VAL A 240 11.55 -27.91 -10.93
CA VAL A 240 10.71 -27.18 -9.96
C VAL A 240 9.51 -28.03 -9.56
N ARG A 241 8.86 -28.73 -10.50
CA ARG A 241 7.75 -29.64 -10.20
C ARG A 241 8.17 -30.77 -9.26
N ASP A 242 9.26 -31.46 -9.58
CA ASP A 242 9.84 -32.52 -8.73
C ASP A 242 10.18 -32.01 -7.32
N PHE A 243 10.84 -30.85 -7.25
CA PHE A 243 11.20 -30.19 -5.99
C PHE A 243 9.97 -29.89 -5.12
N LYS A 244 8.87 -29.40 -5.70
CA LYS A 244 7.61 -29.19 -4.97
C LYS A 244 6.95 -30.52 -4.56
N THR A 245 7.05 -31.57 -5.38
CA THR A 245 6.56 -32.92 -5.03
C THR A 245 7.36 -33.55 -3.87
N ARG A 246 8.68 -33.34 -3.80
CA ARG A 246 9.58 -33.96 -2.80
C ARG A 246 9.92 -33.05 -1.60
N GLY A 247 9.20 -31.95 -1.42
CA GLY A 247 9.41 -31.04 -0.29
C GLY A 247 10.82 -30.41 -0.26
N VAL A 248 11.41 -30.14 -1.43
CA VAL A 248 12.60 -29.29 -1.56
C VAL A 248 12.15 -27.84 -1.39
N PRO A 249 12.83 -27.00 -0.59
CA PRO A 249 12.28 -25.74 -0.11
C PRO A 249 12.36 -24.55 -1.10
N ILE A 250 12.05 -24.80 -2.38
CA ILE A 250 11.98 -23.76 -3.43
C ILE A 250 10.66 -22.96 -3.35
N ASP A 251 10.81 -21.63 -3.31
CA ASP A 251 9.69 -20.68 -3.24
C ASP A 251 9.45 -19.97 -4.55
N CYS A 252 10.47 -19.83 -5.40
CA CYS A 252 10.40 -18.97 -6.59
C CYS A 252 11.28 -19.41 -7.76
N VAL A 253 10.92 -18.90 -8.94
CA VAL A 253 11.76 -18.90 -10.15
C VAL A 253 11.98 -17.46 -10.61
N GLY A 254 13.24 -17.09 -10.78
CA GLY A 254 13.71 -15.86 -11.39
C GLY A 254 13.96 -16.07 -12.89
N PHE A 255 13.45 -15.14 -13.70
CA PHE A 255 13.61 -15.09 -15.15
C PHE A 255 14.46 -13.86 -15.46
N GLN A 256 15.70 -14.07 -15.92
CA GLN A 256 16.64 -12.96 -16.15
C GLN A 256 16.09 -11.99 -17.19
N ALA A 257 15.44 -12.47 -18.25
CA ALA A 257 14.73 -11.64 -19.24
C ALA A 257 15.62 -10.64 -20.01
N HIS A 258 16.88 -11.03 -20.29
CA HIS A 258 17.79 -10.34 -21.21
C HIS A 258 17.30 -10.44 -22.67
N PHE A 259 16.40 -9.54 -23.07
CA PHE A 259 15.74 -9.63 -24.38
C PHE A 259 16.47 -8.88 -25.50
N GLY A 260 16.31 -9.39 -26.73
CA GLY A 260 16.63 -8.66 -27.95
C GLY A 260 15.57 -7.59 -28.30
N THR A 261 15.72 -6.95 -29.46
CA THR A 261 14.83 -5.85 -29.91
C THR A 261 13.37 -6.27 -30.11
N GLY A 262 13.08 -7.57 -30.25
CA GLY A 262 11.72 -8.11 -30.29
C GLY A 262 11.00 -8.12 -28.94
N GLY A 263 11.73 -7.99 -27.81
CA GLY A 263 11.16 -8.11 -26.47
C GLY A 263 10.88 -9.56 -26.06
N PRO A 264 9.90 -9.80 -25.16
CA PRO A 264 9.60 -11.13 -24.64
C PRO A 264 8.98 -12.04 -25.71
N PRO A 265 9.22 -13.36 -25.67
CA PRO A 265 8.54 -14.31 -26.55
C PRO A 265 7.03 -14.30 -26.30
N ALA A 266 6.23 -14.57 -27.34
CA ALA A 266 4.77 -14.53 -27.27
C ALA A 266 4.16 -15.46 -26.20
N SER A 267 4.88 -16.52 -25.83
CA SER A 267 4.54 -17.49 -24.78
C SER A 267 4.88 -17.03 -23.35
N PHE A 268 5.55 -15.90 -23.15
CA PHE A 268 6.16 -15.54 -21.86
C PHE A 268 5.17 -15.50 -20.68
N GLN A 269 3.98 -14.94 -20.88
CA GLN A 269 2.94 -14.96 -19.84
C GLN A 269 2.46 -16.39 -19.53
N THR A 270 2.40 -17.28 -20.53
CA THR A 270 2.08 -18.70 -20.35
C THR A 270 3.17 -19.40 -19.55
N THR A 271 4.45 -19.12 -19.84
CA THR A 271 5.60 -19.60 -19.06
C THR A 271 5.48 -19.20 -17.59
N LEU A 272 5.34 -17.89 -17.31
CA LEU A 272 5.17 -17.36 -15.96
C LEU A 272 3.96 -18.00 -15.24
N SER A 273 2.85 -18.21 -15.97
CA SER A 273 1.62 -18.85 -15.44
C SER A 273 1.83 -20.32 -15.08
N ASN A 274 2.55 -21.09 -15.90
CA ASN A 274 2.79 -22.51 -15.66
C ASN A 274 3.71 -22.73 -14.45
N PHE A 275 4.78 -21.94 -14.30
CA PHE A 275 5.59 -21.99 -13.08
C PHE A 275 4.78 -21.55 -11.85
N ALA A 276 3.97 -20.49 -11.95
CA ALA A 276 3.07 -20.08 -10.87
C ALA A 276 2.05 -21.18 -10.46
N ALA A 277 1.61 -22.01 -11.40
CA ALA A 277 0.70 -23.14 -11.16
C ALA A 277 1.35 -24.27 -10.34
N LEU A 278 2.69 -24.38 -10.29
CA LEU A 278 3.41 -25.28 -9.38
C LEU A 278 3.42 -24.76 -7.92
N GLY A 279 2.80 -23.61 -7.65
CA GLY A 279 2.70 -23.02 -6.31
C GLY A 279 3.93 -22.26 -5.84
N VAL A 280 4.97 -22.13 -6.68
CA VAL A 280 6.05 -21.16 -6.52
C VAL A 280 5.61 -19.79 -7.01
N ASP A 281 6.29 -18.73 -6.56
CA ASP A 281 6.17 -17.40 -7.13
C ASP A 281 7.12 -17.22 -8.32
N VAL A 282 6.81 -16.30 -9.22
CA VAL A 282 7.68 -15.96 -10.36
C VAL A 282 8.18 -14.51 -10.23
N GLN A 283 9.39 -14.24 -10.69
CA GLN A 283 10.06 -12.95 -10.54
C GLN A 283 10.84 -12.65 -11.82
N ILE A 284 10.76 -11.42 -12.32
CA ILE A 284 11.65 -10.96 -13.40
C ILE A 284 12.85 -10.30 -12.73
N THR A 285 14.06 -10.75 -13.05
CA THR A 285 15.23 -10.55 -12.17
C THR A 285 16.32 -9.68 -12.75
N GLU A 286 16.55 -9.69 -14.07
CA GLU A 286 17.73 -9.06 -14.70
C GLU A 286 17.33 -8.32 -15.99
N LEU A 287 16.18 -7.63 -15.96
CA LEU A 287 15.53 -7.10 -17.15
C LEU A 287 16.33 -5.99 -17.85
N ASP A 288 16.86 -6.31 -19.02
CA ASP A 288 17.33 -5.36 -20.02
C ASP A 288 16.84 -5.78 -21.43
N ILE A 289 16.46 -4.80 -22.28
CA ILE A 289 15.88 -5.06 -23.61
C ILE A 289 16.59 -4.21 -24.65
N ALA A 290 17.22 -4.83 -25.65
CA ALA A 290 17.98 -4.13 -26.70
C ALA A 290 17.21 -2.93 -27.32
N GLN A 291 17.82 -1.75 -27.30
CA GLN A 291 17.28 -0.45 -27.73
C GLN A 291 16.04 0.06 -26.95
N ALA A 292 15.66 -0.62 -25.86
CA ALA A 292 14.51 -0.33 -25.00
C ALA A 292 13.20 0.05 -25.76
N PRO A 293 12.61 -0.85 -26.57
CA PRO A 293 11.36 -0.56 -27.27
C PRO A 293 10.19 -0.42 -26.29
N THR A 294 9.36 0.59 -26.50
CA THR A 294 8.18 0.92 -25.68
C THR A 294 7.22 -0.25 -25.54
N THR A 295 6.92 -0.92 -26.66
CA THR A 295 6.03 -2.09 -26.73
C THR A 295 6.62 -3.31 -26.02
N ALA A 296 7.92 -3.57 -26.21
CA ALA A 296 8.62 -4.69 -25.55
C ALA A 296 8.58 -4.55 -24.02
N TYR A 297 8.98 -3.39 -23.49
CA TYR A 297 8.94 -3.12 -22.05
C TYR A 297 7.52 -3.18 -21.49
N ALA A 298 6.52 -2.62 -22.19
CA ALA A 298 5.13 -2.72 -21.78
C ALA A 298 4.60 -4.16 -21.75
N ASN A 299 5.02 -5.00 -22.71
CA ASN A 299 4.59 -6.40 -22.80
C ASN A 299 5.24 -7.25 -21.69
N THR A 300 6.53 -7.06 -21.40
CA THR A 300 7.22 -7.73 -20.28
C THR A 300 6.55 -7.41 -18.94
N VAL A 301 6.24 -6.13 -18.71
CA VAL A 301 5.52 -5.70 -17.49
C VAL A 301 4.12 -6.29 -17.44
N LYS A 302 3.33 -6.23 -18.52
CA LYS A 302 1.98 -6.82 -18.57
C LYS A 302 1.99 -8.33 -18.29
N ALA A 303 2.96 -9.08 -18.82
CA ALA A 303 3.09 -10.51 -18.57
C ALA A 303 3.26 -10.81 -17.07
N CYS A 304 4.00 -9.98 -16.34
CA CYS A 304 4.08 -10.07 -14.87
C CYS A 304 2.80 -9.61 -14.18
N MET A 305 2.23 -8.45 -14.56
CA MET A 305 1.02 -7.91 -13.93
C MET A 305 -0.19 -8.86 -14.04
N ASN A 306 -0.31 -9.57 -15.16
CA ASN A 306 -1.36 -10.55 -15.43
C ASN A 306 -1.20 -11.88 -14.65
N VAL A 307 -0.03 -12.16 -14.08
CA VAL A 307 0.21 -13.36 -13.26
C VAL A 307 0.19 -12.98 -11.78
N ALA A 308 -0.81 -13.44 -11.03
CA ALA A 308 -1.05 -13.08 -9.64
C ALA A 308 0.07 -13.50 -8.65
N ARG A 309 0.96 -14.41 -9.08
CA ARG A 309 2.17 -14.83 -8.37
C ARG A 309 3.48 -14.25 -8.93
N CYS A 310 3.40 -13.33 -9.91
CA CYS A 310 4.58 -12.58 -10.31
C CYS A 310 4.83 -11.45 -9.31
N ASN A 311 5.90 -11.52 -8.54
CA ASN A 311 6.11 -10.64 -7.38
C ASN A 311 6.79 -9.30 -7.70
N GLY A 312 7.27 -9.09 -8.93
CA GLY A 312 7.96 -7.86 -9.32
C GLY A 312 8.97 -8.06 -10.45
N LEU A 313 9.62 -6.95 -10.80
CA LEU A 313 10.65 -6.86 -11.82
C LEU A 313 11.89 -6.16 -11.27
N THR A 314 13.09 -6.63 -11.60
CA THR A 314 14.34 -5.89 -11.42
C THR A 314 14.97 -5.62 -12.78
N THR A 315 15.47 -4.41 -13.03
CA THR A 315 16.26 -4.09 -14.24
C THR A 315 17.76 -4.30 -13.99
N TRP A 316 18.49 -4.82 -14.97
CA TRP A 316 19.94 -5.08 -14.82
C TRP A 316 20.79 -3.83 -15.07
N GLY A 317 20.71 -2.93 -14.09
CA GLY A 317 21.30 -1.59 -14.08
C GLY A 317 20.24 -0.50 -13.96
N ILE A 318 20.70 0.76 -13.96
CA ILE A 318 19.85 1.96 -13.78
C ILE A 318 19.76 2.75 -15.08
N ARG A 319 20.87 3.35 -15.52
CA ARG A 319 21.02 4.01 -16.83
C ARG A 319 21.61 3.05 -17.84
N ASP A 320 21.43 3.33 -19.13
CA ASP A 320 22.08 2.60 -20.22
C ASP A 320 23.60 2.40 -19.99
N THR A 321 24.30 3.41 -19.46
CA THR A 321 25.74 3.38 -19.13
C THR A 321 26.11 2.59 -17.86
N ASP A 322 25.11 2.04 -17.16
CA ASP A 322 25.28 1.17 -16.00
C ASP A 322 25.11 -0.32 -16.31
N SER A 323 24.56 -0.69 -17.48
CA SER A 323 24.43 -2.10 -17.90
C SER A 323 25.68 -2.62 -18.62
N TRP A 324 25.97 -3.91 -18.48
CA TRP A 324 26.92 -4.64 -19.33
C TRP A 324 26.59 -4.55 -20.84
N ARG A 325 25.31 -4.39 -21.20
CA ARG A 325 24.81 -4.18 -22.57
C ARG A 325 24.74 -2.70 -22.98
N ALA A 326 25.55 -1.82 -22.40
CA ALA A 326 25.47 -0.36 -22.60
C ALA A 326 25.41 0.10 -24.08
N GLY A 327 26.13 -0.57 -24.98
CA GLY A 327 26.11 -0.28 -26.43
C GLY A 327 24.72 -0.49 -27.07
N GLU A 328 23.89 -1.35 -26.49
CA GLU A 328 22.52 -1.61 -26.94
C GLU A 328 21.49 -0.65 -26.35
N LYS A 329 21.88 0.28 -25.46
CA LYS A 329 20.98 1.22 -24.76
C LYS A 329 19.71 0.55 -24.21
N PRO A 330 19.84 -0.44 -23.30
CA PRO A 330 18.79 -1.41 -23.12
C PRO A 330 17.86 -1.14 -21.91
N LEU A 331 18.06 -0.04 -21.18
CA LEU A 331 17.42 0.25 -19.90
C LEU A 331 16.39 1.39 -19.98
N LEU A 332 15.76 1.73 -18.85
CA LEU A 332 14.69 2.73 -18.75
C LEU A 332 15.19 4.18 -18.70
N PHE A 333 16.47 4.41 -18.39
CA PHE A 333 17.10 5.73 -18.34
C PHE A 333 18.26 5.83 -19.31
N ASP A 334 18.44 6.99 -19.96
CA ASP A 334 19.60 7.26 -20.81
C ASP A 334 20.88 7.41 -19.98
N GLY A 335 22.04 7.45 -20.64
CA GLY A 335 23.34 7.59 -19.96
C GLY A 335 23.51 8.86 -19.10
N ASN A 336 22.65 9.87 -19.29
CA ASN A 336 22.64 11.11 -18.49
C ASN A 336 21.63 11.04 -17.33
N GLY A 337 20.79 10.00 -17.25
CA GLY A 337 19.74 9.85 -16.25
C GLY A 337 18.34 10.33 -16.67
N ASN A 338 18.11 10.69 -17.94
CA ASN A 338 16.78 11.03 -18.42
C ASN A 338 15.90 9.79 -18.59
N LYS A 339 14.61 9.90 -18.23
CA LYS A 339 13.60 8.87 -18.51
C LYS A 339 13.41 8.69 -20.02
N LYS A 340 13.63 7.48 -20.53
CA LYS A 340 13.39 7.10 -21.93
C LYS A 340 11.90 6.81 -22.15
N ALA A 341 11.44 6.74 -23.39
CA ALA A 341 10.06 6.36 -23.70
C ALA A 341 9.66 5.00 -23.09
N ALA A 342 10.62 4.06 -22.97
CA ALA A 342 10.44 2.79 -22.26
C ALA A 342 10.03 2.94 -20.79
N TYR A 343 10.57 3.93 -20.05
CA TYR A 343 10.14 4.22 -18.67
C TYR A 343 8.64 4.48 -18.64
N ASN A 344 8.18 5.34 -19.55
CA ASN A 344 6.78 5.75 -19.62
C ASN A 344 5.88 4.54 -19.91
N SER A 345 6.29 3.70 -20.87
CA SER A 345 5.54 2.49 -21.23
C SER A 345 5.54 1.41 -20.14
N ALA A 346 6.65 1.23 -19.41
CA ALA A 346 6.72 0.34 -18.26
C ALA A 346 5.84 0.84 -17.10
N LEU A 347 5.88 2.14 -16.80
CA LEU A 347 5.05 2.76 -15.78
C LEU A 347 3.55 2.61 -16.09
N THR A 348 3.13 2.91 -17.32
CA THR A 348 1.74 2.78 -17.76
C THR A 348 1.27 1.32 -17.86
N ALA A 349 2.17 0.37 -18.15
CA ALA A 349 1.87 -1.06 -18.05
C ALA A 349 1.62 -1.54 -16.60
N MET A 350 2.06 -0.78 -15.58
CA MET A 350 1.69 -0.96 -14.17
C MET A 350 0.53 -0.04 -13.71
N GLY A 351 -0.12 0.67 -14.63
CA GLY A 351 -1.24 1.58 -14.32
C GLY A 351 -0.83 3.01 -13.90
N GLY A 352 0.43 3.40 -14.04
CA GLY A 352 0.92 4.74 -13.67
C GLY A 352 0.99 5.74 -14.84
N THR A 353 0.90 7.04 -14.52
CA THR A 353 0.89 8.13 -15.51
C THR A 353 2.28 8.80 -15.64
N PRO A 354 2.84 8.91 -16.85
CA PRO A 354 4.10 9.63 -17.08
C PRO A 354 3.98 11.16 -17.02
N ALA A 355 5.06 11.82 -16.59
CA ALA A 355 5.20 13.28 -16.68
C ALA A 355 5.29 13.75 -18.15
N VAL A 356 4.49 14.74 -18.53
CA VAL A 356 4.60 15.41 -19.85
C VAL A 356 5.58 16.58 -19.74
N LYS A 357 6.70 16.53 -20.47
CA LYS A 357 7.61 17.69 -20.61
C LYS A 357 6.97 18.76 -21.49
N GLY A 358 6.45 19.82 -20.87
CA GLY A 358 6.01 21.02 -21.60
C GLY A 358 7.20 21.82 -22.11
N THR A 359 7.42 21.86 -23.42
CA THR A 359 8.38 22.78 -24.04
C THR A 359 7.77 24.18 -24.10
N ALA A 360 8.37 25.14 -23.39
CA ALA A 360 7.97 26.54 -23.50
C ALA A 360 8.25 27.06 -24.92
N ASN A 361 7.28 27.75 -25.52
CA ASN A 361 7.55 28.66 -26.64
C ASN A 361 6.58 29.84 -26.68
N THR A 362 7.16 30.97 -27.04
CA THR A 362 6.67 32.35 -27.00
C THR A 362 5.24 32.60 -27.52
N VAL A 363 4.50 33.49 -26.84
CA VAL A 363 3.18 33.98 -27.28
C VAL A 363 3.32 35.02 -28.40
N THR A 364 2.60 34.81 -29.50
CA THR A 364 2.16 35.88 -30.42
C THR A 364 0.65 35.76 -30.65
N LYS A 365 -0.06 36.89 -30.59
CA LYS A 365 -1.52 36.97 -30.79
C LYS A 365 -1.87 37.23 -32.25
N THR A 366 -2.76 36.40 -32.80
CA THR A 366 -3.73 36.79 -33.84
C THR A 366 -4.99 35.95 -33.66
N ALA A 367 -6.15 36.49 -34.01
CA ALA A 367 -7.45 35.87 -33.75
C ALA A 367 -8.22 35.60 -35.05
N ALA A 368 -8.88 34.45 -35.12
CA ALA A 368 -9.87 34.08 -36.14
C ALA A 368 -10.95 33.18 -35.52
N LYS A 369 -12.10 33.04 -36.20
CA LYS A 369 -13.30 32.37 -35.68
C LYS A 369 -13.32 30.85 -35.95
N ASP A 370 -13.73 30.08 -34.94
CA ASP A 370 -14.91 29.16 -34.90
C ASP A 370 -15.11 28.12 -36.04
N PRO A 371 -15.68 26.90 -35.83
CA PRO A 371 -16.21 26.30 -34.59
C PRO A 371 -15.70 24.87 -34.28
N THR A 372 -16.38 24.19 -33.33
CA THR A 372 -16.44 22.74 -33.03
C THR A 372 -15.57 22.18 -31.88
N LYS A 373 -16.05 21.07 -31.31
CA LYS A 373 -15.69 20.53 -29.98
C LYS A 373 -14.23 20.07 -29.88
N THR A 374 -13.49 20.62 -28.93
CA THR A 374 -12.19 20.09 -28.48
C THR A 374 -12.38 19.19 -27.24
N PRO A 375 -11.73 18.01 -27.15
CA PRO A 375 -11.67 17.23 -25.92
C PRO A 375 -10.87 17.94 -24.81
N ALA A 376 -11.15 17.63 -23.55
CA ALA A 376 -10.38 18.13 -22.40
C ALA A 376 -8.96 17.51 -22.35
N SER A 377 -7.98 18.31 -21.90
CA SER A 377 -6.58 17.89 -21.77
C SER A 377 -6.40 16.86 -20.64
N PRO A 378 -5.53 15.84 -20.79
CA PRO A 378 -5.16 14.94 -19.69
C PRO A 378 -4.48 15.73 -18.56
N GLY A 379 -5.10 15.73 -17.38
CA GLY A 379 -4.70 16.60 -16.27
C GLY A 379 -3.53 16.09 -15.44
N SER A 380 -2.96 17.01 -14.68
CA SER A 380 -2.21 16.71 -13.45
C SER A 380 -3.02 15.75 -12.58
N ALA A 381 -2.39 14.72 -12.01
CA ALA A 381 -2.96 14.02 -10.85
C ALA A 381 -3.26 15.07 -9.78
N ALA A 382 -4.52 15.20 -9.38
CA ALA A 382 -4.96 16.31 -8.54
C ALA A 382 -4.54 16.10 -7.09
N ALA A 383 -4.12 17.18 -6.45
CA ALA A 383 -4.26 17.29 -5.00
C ALA A 383 -5.76 17.30 -4.63
N LEU A 384 -6.09 16.89 -3.41
CA LEU A 384 -7.42 17.13 -2.88
C LEU A 384 -7.72 18.64 -2.89
N PRO A 385 -8.90 19.08 -3.34
CA PRO A 385 -9.22 20.50 -3.36
C PRO A 385 -9.45 21.03 -1.93
N GLY A 386 -9.13 22.30 -1.70
CA GLY A 386 -9.35 22.97 -0.41
C GLY A 386 -10.83 23.18 -0.05
N SER A 387 -11.74 22.95 -0.99
CA SER A 387 -13.19 22.95 -0.80
C SER A 387 -13.83 21.90 -1.72
N PHE A 388 -15.03 21.45 -1.37
CA PHE A 388 -15.70 20.36 -2.08
C PHE A 388 -17.07 20.82 -2.58
N SER A 389 -17.49 20.29 -3.73
CA SER A 389 -18.85 20.43 -4.24
C SER A 389 -19.32 19.10 -4.81
N TRP A 390 -20.58 18.77 -4.59
CA TRP A 390 -21.16 17.47 -4.91
C TRP A 390 -22.50 17.61 -5.63
N SER A 391 -22.87 16.57 -6.36
CA SER A 391 -24.24 16.30 -6.81
C SER A 391 -24.67 14.95 -6.21
N SER A 392 -25.75 14.94 -5.44
CA SER A 392 -26.35 13.71 -4.93
C SER A 392 -27.27 13.06 -5.98
N SER A 393 -27.27 11.74 -6.02
CA SER A 393 -28.41 10.97 -6.55
C SER A 393 -29.67 11.20 -5.71
N GLY A 394 -30.80 10.69 -6.20
CA GLY A 394 -31.92 10.31 -5.31
C GLY A 394 -31.55 9.13 -4.40
N ILE A 395 -32.54 8.55 -3.72
CA ILE A 395 -32.37 7.30 -2.98
C ILE A 395 -32.01 6.17 -3.96
N LEU A 396 -30.87 5.52 -3.74
CA LEU A 396 -30.43 4.36 -4.53
C LEU A 396 -30.78 3.04 -3.85
N MET A 397 -30.68 2.96 -2.51
CA MET A 397 -30.95 1.73 -1.76
C MET A 397 -31.85 2.01 -0.56
N SER A 398 -32.81 1.11 -0.36
CA SER A 398 -33.78 1.11 0.74
C SER A 398 -33.78 -0.24 1.44
N PRO A 399 -34.23 -0.34 2.70
CA PRO A 399 -34.56 -1.61 3.33
C PRO A 399 -35.46 -2.49 2.46
N LYS A 400 -35.25 -3.82 2.52
CA LYS A 400 -36.09 -4.82 1.84
C LYS A 400 -36.56 -5.86 2.88
N PRO A 401 -37.56 -5.53 3.70
CA PRO A 401 -38.03 -6.42 4.76
C PRO A 401 -38.42 -7.81 4.26
N ASP A 402 -38.16 -8.82 5.08
CA ASP A 402 -38.67 -10.18 4.89
C ASP A 402 -39.38 -10.66 6.17
N SER A 403 -39.88 -11.90 6.17
CA SER A 403 -40.63 -12.50 7.29
C SER A 403 -39.86 -12.58 8.62
N THR A 404 -38.54 -12.35 8.60
CA THR A 404 -37.65 -12.30 9.76
C THR A 404 -37.06 -10.91 10.03
N HIS A 405 -37.12 -9.99 9.07
CA HIS A 405 -36.38 -8.72 9.09
C HIS A 405 -37.28 -7.49 8.89
N ASN A 406 -37.87 -6.96 9.97
CA ASN A 406 -38.61 -5.70 9.93
C ASN A 406 -37.67 -4.48 10.04
N ILE A 407 -37.01 -4.14 8.94
CA ILE A 407 -35.95 -3.10 8.90
C ILE A 407 -36.53 -1.72 8.57
N ALA A 408 -36.26 -0.75 9.45
CA ALA A 408 -36.70 0.65 9.29
C ALA A 408 -35.67 1.49 8.49
N GLY A 409 -34.38 1.30 8.76
CA GLY A 409 -33.28 2.05 8.15
C GLY A 409 -32.20 1.15 7.55
N LEU A 410 -31.66 1.55 6.40
CA LEU A 410 -30.44 1.01 5.81
C LEU A 410 -29.34 2.05 6.01
N LYS A 411 -28.27 1.66 6.71
CA LYS A 411 -27.34 2.58 7.37
C LYS A 411 -25.88 2.19 7.14
N ASP A 412 -24.97 3.10 7.48
CA ASP A 412 -23.53 2.88 7.71
C ASP A 412 -22.87 1.98 6.63
N PRO A 413 -22.83 2.41 5.35
CA PRO A 413 -22.40 1.56 4.25
C PRO A 413 -20.88 1.55 4.03
N THR A 414 -20.35 0.39 3.69
CA THR A 414 -19.00 0.20 3.12
C THR A 414 -19.10 -0.42 1.72
N VAL A 415 -18.21 -0.02 0.81
CA VAL A 415 -18.24 -0.43 -0.60
C VAL A 415 -16.84 -0.67 -1.19
N VAL A 416 -16.71 -1.77 -1.93
CA VAL A 416 -15.58 -2.03 -2.84
C VAL A 416 -16.08 -2.36 -4.24
N TYR A 417 -15.28 -2.05 -5.26
CA TYR A 417 -15.48 -2.59 -6.61
C TYR A 417 -14.48 -3.73 -6.85
N TYR A 418 -14.99 -4.94 -7.09
CA TYR A 418 -14.20 -6.16 -7.25
C TYR A 418 -14.86 -7.11 -8.26
N ASN A 419 -14.06 -7.82 -9.07
CA ASN A 419 -14.53 -8.77 -10.11
C ASN A 419 -15.74 -8.29 -10.94
N GLY A 420 -15.78 -7.02 -11.32
CA GLY A 420 -16.84 -6.43 -12.16
C GLY A 420 -18.12 -6.04 -11.42
N LYS A 421 -18.09 -5.98 -10.08
CA LYS A 421 -19.24 -5.65 -9.23
C LYS A 421 -18.88 -4.68 -8.11
N TYR A 422 -19.83 -3.84 -7.75
CA TYR A 422 -19.87 -3.24 -6.42
C TYR A 422 -20.33 -4.30 -5.42
N HIS A 423 -19.59 -4.46 -4.34
CA HIS A 423 -19.96 -5.23 -3.16
C HIS A 423 -20.20 -4.22 -2.03
N VAL A 424 -21.44 -4.15 -1.54
CA VAL A 424 -21.85 -3.23 -0.47
C VAL A 424 -22.21 -4.04 0.77
N PHE A 425 -21.73 -3.59 1.92
CA PHE A 425 -22.18 -4.05 3.24
C PHE A 425 -22.75 -2.85 3.99
N ALA A 426 -23.79 -3.06 4.78
CA ALA A 426 -24.48 -1.97 5.48
C ALA A 426 -25.07 -2.47 6.81
N SER A 427 -25.18 -1.55 7.78
CA SER A 427 -26.06 -1.72 8.94
C SER A 427 -27.52 -1.80 8.49
N VAL A 428 -28.31 -2.66 9.13
CA VAL A 428 -29.77 -2.65 9.07
C VAL A 428 -30.35 -2.37 10.44
N ALA A 429 -31.05 -1.24 10.56
CA ALA A 429 -31.54 -0.68 11.81
C ALA A 429 -33.06 -0.90 11.98
N SER A 430 -33.46 -1.21 13.21
CA SER A 430 -34.84 -1.51 13.60
C SER A 430 -35.08 -1.23 15.08
N ALA A 431 -36.34 -1.26 15.52
CA ALA A 431 -36.69 -1.14 16.94
C ALA A 431 -36.06 -2.25 17.82
N SER A 432 -35.75 -3.42 17.26
CA SER A 432 -35.07 -4.53 17.97
C SER A 432 -33.54 -4.47 17.89
N GLY A 433 -32.97 -3.42 17.29
CA GLY A 433 -31.53 -3.18 17.21
C GLY A 433 -30.95 -3.26 15.79
N TYR A 434 -29.67 -3.64 15.71
CA TYR A 434 -28.85 -3.60 14.50
C TYR A 434 -28.28 -4.98 14.14
N SER A 435 -28.31 -5.30 12.85
CA SER A 435 -27.56 -6.40 12.22
C SER A 435 -26.90 -5.89 10.92
N LEU A 436 -26.24 -6.77 10.16
CA LEU A 436 -25.60 -6.43 8.89
C LEU A 436 -26.31 -7.06 7.69
N VAL A 437 -26.26 -6.38 6.55
CA VAL A 437 -26.71 -6.87 5.24
C VAL A 437 -25.60 -6.76 4.21
N TYR A 438 -25.59 -7.67 3.24
CA TYR A 438 -24.75 -7.64 2.05
C TYR A 438 -25.61 -7.57 0.78
N LEU A 439 -25.14 -6.82 -0.22
CA LEU A 439 -25.70 -6.81 -1.56
C LEU A 439 -24.62 -6.51 -2.62
N ASN A 440 -24.87 -6.89 -3.87
CA ASN A 440 -23.96 -6.64 -4.98
C ASN A 440 -24.69 -6.35 -6.30
N PHE A 441 -24.08 -5.53 -7.15
CA PHE A 441 -24.60 -5.09 -8.45
C PHE A 441 -23.45 -4.67 -9.38
N THR A 442 -23.67 -4.66 -10.71
CA THR A 442 -22.62 -4.24 -11.66
C THR A 442 -22.61 -2.72 -11.89
N ASP A 443 -23.77 -2.07 -11.74
CA ASP A 443 -23.94 -0.64 -11.98
C ASP A 443 -24.92 -0.01 -10.96
N TRP A 444 -24.73 1.29 -10.66
CA TRP A 444 -25.53 2.01 -9.66
C TRP A 444 -27.03 2.08 -9.99
N SER A 445 -27.43 2.00 -11.26
CA SER A 445 -28.85 1.90 -11.65
C SER A 445 -29.54 0.62 -11.16
N GLN A 446 -28.77 -0.43 -10.86
CA GLN A 446 -29.26 -1.71 -10.35
C GLN A 446 -29.30 -1.77 -8.81
N ALA A 447 -28.72 -0.78 -8.10
CA ALA A 447 -28.61 -0.81 -6.64
C ALA A 447 -29.98 -0.93 -5.94
N ALA A 448 -31.02 -0.30 -6.53
CA ALA A 448 -32.39 -0.38 -6.03
C ALA A 448 -33.00 -1.79 -6.14
N SER A 449 -32.64 -2.58 -7.17
CA SER A 449 -33.18 -3.92 -7.39
C SER A 449 -32.33 -5.03 -6.76
N ALA A 450 -31.02 -4.81 -6.59
CA ALA A 450 -30.03 -5.74 -6.03
C ALA A 450 -30.54 -6.55 -4.79
N PRO A 451 -30.47 -7.89 -4.80
CA PRO A 451 -30.92 -8.71 -3.68
C PRO A 451 -30.16 -8.43 -2.38
N HIS A 452 -30.89 -8.40 -1.25
CA HIS A 452 -30.31 -8.30 0.08
C HIS A 452 -30.06 -9.72 0.63
N TYR A 453 -28.86 -9.95 1.17
CA TYR A 453 -28.56 -11.09 2.01
C TYR A 453 -28.29 -10.60 3.44
N TYR A 454 -29.16 -10.98 4.38
CA TYR A 454 -28.97 -10.68 5.81
C TYR A 454 -27.89 -11.59 6.40
N LEU A 455 -26.87 -10.99 7.01
CA LEU A 455 -25.64 -11.69 7.40
C LEU A 455 -25.74 -12.45 8.73
N ASP A 456 -26.84 -12.29 9.46
CA ASP A 456 -27.19 -13.16 10.60
C ASP A 456 -27.39 -14.63 10.19
N ARG A 457 -27.66 -14.88 8.90
CA ARG A 457 -27.73 -16.20 8.24
C ARG A 457 -26.36 -16.81 7.93
N SER A 458 -25.28 -16.03 8.06
CA SER A 458 -23.89 -16.49 7.91
C SER A 458 -23.27 -16.84 9.27
N GLY A 459 -21.99 -17.22 9.30
CA GLY A 459 -21.27 -17.42 10.56
C GLY A 459 -21.25 -16.21 11.49
N ILE A 460 -21.45 -14.98 10.96
CA ILE A 460 -21.58 -13.74 11.76
C ILE A 460 -22.69 -13.86 12.83
N GLY A 461 -23.78 -14.56 12.50
CA GLY A 461 -24.87 -14.86 13.42
C GLY A 461 -25.67 -13.64 13.91
N THR A 462 -26.73 -13.92 14.67
CA THR A 462 -27.64 -12.92 15.26
C THR A 462 -27.00 -12.13 16.42
N GLY A 463 -27.70 -11.08 16.85
CA GLY A 463 -27.26 -10.16 17.91
C GLY A 463 -26.81 -8.80 17.35
N TYR A 464 -26.26 -7.94 18.20
CA TYR A 464 -25.83 -6.60 17.80
C TYR A 464 -24.61 -6.66 16.85
N ARG A 465 -24.76 -6.13 15.63
CA ARG A 465 -23.67 -5.82 14.70
C ARG A 465 -24.01 -4.53 13.95
N ALA A 466 -23.09 -3.56 13.89
CA ALA A 466 -23.27 -2.29 13.19
C ALA A 466 -21.94 -1.74 12.66
N ALA A 467 -22.02 -0.74 11.77
CA ALA A 467 -20.89 -0.02 11.17
C ALA A 467 -19.86 -0.94 10.48
N PRO A 468 -20.25 -1.65 9.41
CA PRO A 468 -19.35 -2.50 8.65
C PRO A 468 -18.29 -1.70 7.87
N GLN A 469 -17.06 -2.23 7.83
CA GLN A 469 -15.99 -1.82 6.92
C GLN A 469 -15.40 -3.08 6.24
N VAL A 470 -15.41 -3.15 4.90
CA VAL A 470 -14.90 -4.31 4.15
C VAL A 470 -13.58 -4.01 3.43
N PHE A 471 -12.58 -4.89 3.52
CA PHE A 471 -11.36 -4.82 2.71
C PHE A 471 -10.68 -6.18 2.55
N TYR A 472 -9.85 -6.32 1.52
CA TYR A 472 -9.02 -7.50 1.31
C TYR A 472 -7.67 -7.33 2.01
N PHE A 473 -7.37 -8.18 2.99
CA PHE A 473 -6.05 -8.20 3.61
C PHE A 473 -5.11 -9.05 2.76
N ALA A 474 -4.43 -8.40 1.82
CA ALA A 474 -3.59 -9.04 0.81
C ALA A 474 -2.52 -9.99 1.38
N PRO A 475 -1.83 -9.69 2.51
CA PRO A 475 -0.84 -10.62 3.09
C PRO A 475 -1.40 -11.99 3.51
N GLN A 476 -2.70 -12.09 3.80
CA GLN A 476 -3.38 -13.36 4.15
C GLN A 476 -4.37 -13.83 3.08
N ARG A 477 -4.44 -13.14 1.93
CA ARG A 477 -5.36 -13.43 0.82
C ARG A 477 -6.83 -13.61 1.26
N THR A 478 -7.26 -12.80 2.23
CA THR A 478 -8.52 -12.98 2.96
C THR A 478 -9.26 -11.66 3.09
N TRP A 479 -10.55 -11.64 2.81
CA TRP A 479 -11.42 -10.50 3.07
C TRP A 479 -11.73 -10.40 4.56
N TYR A 480 -11.64 -9.17 5.08
CA TYR A 480 -12.05 -8.79 6.42
C TYR A 480 -13.28 -7.92 6.34
N LEU A 481 -14.26 -8.19 7.20
CA LEU A 481 -15.39 -7.32 7.48
C LEU A 481 -15.25 -6.91 8.95
N VAL A 482 -14.81 -5.68 9.19
CA VAL A 482 -14.70 -5.06 10.51
C VAL A 482 -16.04 -4.44 10.88
N TYR A 483 -16.45 -4.52 12.15
CA TYR A 483 -17.71 -3.96 12.65
C TYR A 483 -17.72 -3.91 14.19
N GLN A 484 -18.68 -3.19 14.79
CA GLN A 484 -18.85 -3.19 16.25
C GLN A 484 -19.87 -4.23 16.73
N THR A 485 -19.60 -4.80 17.91
CA THR A 485 -20.50 -5.71 18.64
C THR A 485 -20.75 -5.26 20.09
N GLY A 486 -20.35 -4.02 20.44
CA GLY A 486 -20.03 -3.60 21.81
C GLY A 486 -18.53 -3.74 22.14
N ASN A 487 -17.78 -4.40 21.25
CA ASN A 487 -16.32 -4.36 21.14
C ASN A 487 -15.96 -4.13 19.66
N ALA A 488 -14.71 -3.77 19.37
CA ALA A 488 -14.19 -3.75 18.01
C ALA A 488 -14.01 -5.20 17.51
N SER A 489 -14.77 -5.59 16.49
CA SER A 489 -14.84 -6.96 16.00
C SER A 489 -14.54 -7.05 14.50
N TYR A 490 -14.28 -8.28 14.05
CA TYR A 490 -14.17 -8.62 12.64
C TYR A 490 -14.64 -10.05 12.36
N SER A 491 -15.05 -10.27 11.11
CA SER A 491 -15.18 -11.59 10.49
C SER A 491 -14.31 -11.67 9.24
N THR A 492 -14.06 -12.90 8.79
CA THR A 492 -13.18 -13.22 7.66
C THR A 492 -13.90 -14.07 6.62
N ASN A 493 -13.56 -13.89 5.35
CA ASN A 493 -14.07 -14.70 4.23
C ASN A 493 -13.01 -14.81 3.12
N THR A 494 -12.92 -15.94 2.44
CA THR A 494 -12.01 -16.11 1.29
C THR A 494 -12.63 -15.59 -0.02
N ASP A 495 -13.95 -15.47 -0.08
CA ASP A 495 -14.70 -15.00 -1.25
C ASP A 495 -15.82 -14.04 -0.85
N ILE A 496 -15.60 -12.74 -1.09
CA ILE A 496 -16.59 -11.66 -0.87
C ILE A 496 -17.92 -11.86 -1.63
N SER A 497 -17.93 -12.69 -2.69
CA SER A 497 -19.15 -12.98 -3.44
C SER A 497 -20.06 -14.02 -2.76
N ASN A 498 -19.52 -14.82 -1.84
CA ASN A 498 -20.25 -15.83 -1.05
C ASN A 498 -20.54 -15.30 0.37
N PRO A 499 -21.72 -14.72 0.65
CA PRO A 499 -22.03 -14.17 1.96
C PRO A 499 -22.27 -15.22 3.06
N ASN A 500 -22.47 -16.50 2.71
CA ASN A 500 -22.50 -17.58 3.72
C ASN A 500 -21.10 -17.85 4.29
N GLY A 501 -20.04 -17.48 3.56
CA GLY A 501 -18.64 -17.75 3.90
C GLY A 501 -18.02 -16.87 5.00
N TRP A 502 -18.77 -15.89 5.54
CA TRP A 502 -18.29 -15.06 6.64
C TRP A 502 -18.24 -15.85 7.94
N SER A 503 -17.06 -15.84 8.59
CA SER A 503 -16.83 -16.50 9.87
C SER A 503 -17.54 -15.81 11.04
N ALA A 504 -17.57 -16.46 12.20
CA ALA A 504 -18.10 -15.88 13.43
C ALA A 504 -17.23 -14.72 13.96
N PRO A 505 -17.83 -13.70 14.61
CA PRO A 505 -17.11 -12.52 15.12
C PRO A 505 -15.95 -12.90 16.02
N ARG A 506 -14.80 -12.29 15.76
CA ARG A 506 -13.64 -12.24 16.64
C ARG A 506 -13.36 -10.79 17.02
N ASN A 507 -12.82 -10.56 18.22
CA ASN A 507 -12.53 -9.20 18.69
C ASN A 507 -11.05 -8.83 18.47
N PHE A 508 -10.80 -7.56 18.17
CA PHE A 508 -9.44 -6.99 18.14
C PHE A 508 -8.85 -6.82 19.54
N TYR A 509 -9.70 -6.67 20.56
CA TYR A 509 -9.31 -6.52 21.96
C TYR A 509 -10.08 -7.49 22.86
N SER A 510 -9.48 -7.89 23.99
CA SER A 510 -10.16 -8.67 25.03
C SER A 510 -11.26 -7.87 25.75
N SER A 511 -11.11 -6.55 25.85
CA SER A 511 -12.11 -5.60 26.35
C SER A 511 -11.84 -4.20 25.79
N MET A 512 -12.75 -3.25 25.99
CA MET A 512 -12.56 -1.84 25.62
C MET A 512 -11.27 -1.27 26.24
N PRO A 513 -10.37 -0.63 25.47
CA PRO A 513 -9.17 0.02 26.00
C PRO A 513 -9.48 1.05 27.10
N ASP A 514 -8.65 1.12 28.14
CA ASP A 514 -8.94 1.97 29.32
C ASP A 514 -8.95 3.47 28.99
N ILE A 515 -8.17 3.92 28.01
CA ILE A 515 -8.22 5.31 27.52
C ILE A 515 -9.61 5.67 26.94
N ILE A 516 -10.32 4.71 26.35
CA ILE A 516 -11.69 4.91 25.87
C ILE A 516 -12.65 4.91 27.07
N LYS A 517 -12.54 3.92 27.98
CA LYS A 517 -13.34 3.87 29.22
C LYS A 517 -13.29 5.17 30.04
N GLN A 518 -12.14 5.85 30.04
CA GLN A 518 -11.90 7.09 30.79
C GLN A 518 -12.53 8.35 30.16
N ASN A 519 -12.78 8.35 28.85
CA ASN A 519 -13.14 9.55 28.09
C ASN A 519 -14.51 9.47 27.37
N ILE A 520 -15.06 8.27 27.19
CA ILE A 520 -16.38 8.00 26.56
C ILE A 520 -17.58 8.67 27.26
N GLY A 521 -17.51 8.86 28.58
CA GLY A 521 -18.61 9.46 29.35
C GLY A 521 -19.93 8.69 29.19
N ASN A 522 -20.92 9.34 28.57
CA ASN A 522 -22.25 8.78 28.27
C ASN A 522 -22.43 8.39 26.79
N GLY A 523 -21.34 8.32 26.01
CA GLY A 523 -21.36 7.93 24.60
C GLY A 523 -21.20 6.41 24.38
N TYR A 524 -20.95 6.02 23.12
CA TYR A 524 -20.84 4.63 22.69
C TYR A 524 -19.55 4.41 21.91
N TRP A 525 -18.88 3.28 22.10
CA TRP A 525 -17.66 2.94 21.36
C TRP A 525 -18.01 2.35 19.99
N VAL A 526 -17.82 3.15 18.94
CA VAL A 526 -18.40 2.91 17.60
C VAL A 526 -17.40 3.13 16.46
N ASP A 527 -17.83 2.76 15.25
CA ASP A 527 -17.27 3.13 13.95
C ASP A 527 -15.81 2.73 13.76
N MET A 528 -15.62 1.41 13.82
CA MET A 528 -14.35 0.70 13.78
C MET A 528 -13.75 0.73 12.36
N TRP A 529 -12.63 1.42 12.20
CA TRP A 529 -12.01 1.63 10.89
C TRP A 529 -10.54 1.20 10.85
N VAL A 530 -10.22 0.14 10.12
CA VAL A 530 -8.84 -0.33 9.91
C VAL A 530 -8.25 0.25 8.63
N ILE A 531 -7.00 0.72 8.68
CA ILE A 531 -6.17 1.03 7.50
C ILE A 531 -4.72 0.60 7.78
N CYS A 532 -3.98 0.15 6.78
CA CYS A 532 -2.57 -0.22 6.92
C CYS A 532 -1.66 0.55 5.95
N ASP A 533 -0.44 0.84 6.41
CA ASP A 533 0.70 1.19 5.55
C ASP A 533 1.56 -0.05 5.26
N SER A 534 2.78 0.13 4.75
CA SER A 534 3.69 -0.98 4.40
C SER A 534 4.30 -1.73 5.59
N ALA A 535 4.16 -1.21 6.82
CA ALA A 535 4.75 -1.77 8.04
C ALA A 535 3.73 -2.00 9.17
N ASN A 536 2.65 -1.21 9.23
CA ASN A 536 1.70 -1.18 10.34
C ASN A 536 0.25 -1.22 9.85
N CYS A 537 -0.62 -1.80 10.67
CA CYS A 537 -2.07 -1.59 10.61
C CYS A 537 -2.52 -0.76 11.79
N TYR A 538 -3.48 0.13 11.55
CA TYR A 538 -4.05 1.04 12.52
C TYR A 538 -5.56 0.78 12.60
N LEU A 539 -6.12 0.87 13.80
CA LEU A 539 -7.55 0.72 14.05
C LEU A 539 -8.05 1.99 14.74
N PHE A 540 -8.89 2.73 14.03
CA PHE A 540 -9.58 3.91 14.52
C PHE A 540 -10.97 3.54 15.05
N SER A 541 -11.50 4.37 15.95
CA SER A 541 -12.86 4.27 16.49
C SER A 541 -13.25 5.59 17.17
N SER A 542 -14.55 5.87 17.27
CA SER A 542 -15.12 7.04 17.97
C SER A 542 -15.81 6.64 19.29
N ASP A 543 -16.22 7.64 20.08
CA ASP A 543 -16.90 7.45 21.38
C ASP A 543 -18.19 8.28 21.60
N ASP A 544 -18.75 8.90 20.56
CA ASP A 544 -19.85 9.89 20.61
C ASP A 544 -19.59 11.09 21.56
N ASN A 545 -18.37 11.26 22.06
CA ASN A 545 -18.01 12.20 23.10
C ASN A 545 -16.85 13.14 22.74
N GLY A 546 -16.48 13.19 21.46
CA GLY A 546 -15.54 14.16 20.91
C GLY A 546 -14.11 13.65 20.71
N HIS A 547 -13.88 12.33 20.78
CA HIS A 547 -12.56 11.74 20.61
C HIS A 547 -12.51 10.74 19.45
N LEU A 548 -11.51 10.89 18.59
CA LEU A 548 -11.11 9.89 17.60
C LEU A 548 -9.89 9.14 18.13
N TYR A 549 -10.04 7.85 18.42
CA TYR A 549 -8.94 7.01 18.89
C TYR A 549 -8.20 6.36 17.71
N ARG A 550 -6.95 5.95 17.95
CA ARG A 550 -6.13 5.13 17.05
C ARG A 550 -5.27 4.16 17.86
N SER A 551 -5.41 2.87 17.61
CA SER A 551 -4.45 1.83 18.02
C SER A 551 -3.57 1.41 16.86
N GLN A 552 -2.49 0.68 17.14
CA GLN A 552 -1.52 0.23 16.15
C GLN A 552 -1.09 -1.23 16.39
N THR A 553 -0.85 -1.97 15.31
CA THR A 553 -0.17 -3.28 15.27
C THR A 553 0.74 -3.33 14.04
N THR A 554 1.68 -4.28 13.97
CA THR A 554 2.45 -4.47 12.73
C THR A 554 1.62 -5.17 11.66
N LEU A 555 1.93 -4.92 10.38
CA LEU A 555 1.28 -5.57 9.24
C LEU A 555 1.43 -7.12 9.30
N ALA A 556 2.47 -7.62 9.95
CA ALA A 556 2.70 -9.06 10.15
C ALA A 556 1.87 -9.67 11.29
N GLN A 557 1.44 -8.88 12.28
CA GLN A 557 0.68 -9.35 13.45
C GLN A 557 -0.84 -9.25 13.28
N PHE A 558 -1.32 -8.35 12.41
CA PHE A 558 -2.73 -8.18 12.07
C PHE A 558 -3.42 -9.53 11.80
N PRO A 559 -4.62 -9.81 12.33
CA PRO A 559 -5.51 -8.91 13.08
C PRO A 559 -5.18 -8.78 14.58
N ASN A 560 -4.13 -9.43 15.07
CA ASN A 560 -3.75 -9.43 16.48
C ASN A 560 -2.82 -8.25 16.81
N GLY A 561 -2.52 -8.04 18.09
CA GLY A 561 -1.44 -7.14 18.53
C GLY A 561 -1.79 -5.64 18.56
N PHE A 562 -3.06 -5.27 18.37
CA PHE A 562 -3.48 -3.87 18.53
C PHE A 562 -3.21 -3.37 19.94
N THR A 563 -2.27 -2.44 20.02
CA THR A 563 -1.74 -1.82 21.25
C THR A 563 -1.56 -0.32 21.01
N ASN A 564 -1.03 0.41 22.00
CA ASN A 564 -0.74 1.85 21.89
C ASN A 564 -1.97 2.67 21.44
N THR A 565 -3.12 2.44 22.08
CA THR A 565 -4.34 3.22 21.85
C THR A 565 -4.13 4.65 22.32
N VAL A 566 -4.16 5.60 21.39
CA VAL A 566 -4.05 7.03 21.66
C VAL A 566 -5.28 7.78 21.15
N ILE A 567 -5.55 8.96 21.70
CA ILE A 567 -6.44 9.94 21.09
C ILE A 567 -5.67 10.56 19.91
N ALA A 568 -6.14 10.35 18.68
CA ALA A 568 -5.52 10.83 17.45
C ALA A 568 -6.06 12.21 17.01
N ALA A 569 -7.31 12.52 17.39
CA ALA A 569 -7.89 13.85 17.34
C ALA A 569 -8.96 13.99 18.42
N GLN A 570 -9.19 15.21 18.90
CA GLN A 570 -10.26 15.53 19.84
C GLN A 570 -10.84 16.93 19.58
N ASP A 571 -12.11 17.13 19.91
CA ASP A 571 -12.78 18.43 19.86
C ASP A 571 -13.64 18.59 21.12
N SER A 572 -13.52 19.73 21.82
CA SER A 572 -14.27 19.98 23.07
C SER A 572 -15.77 20.14 22.82
N ASN A 573 -16.17 20.45 21.59
CA ASN A 573 -17.53 20.23 21.12
C ASN A 573 -17.63 18.81 20.54
N LYS A 574 -18.19 17.87 21.29
CA LYS A 574 -18.39 16.49 20.83
C LYS A 574 -19.15 16.37 19.51
N TYR A 575 -20.03 17.34 19.19
CA TYR A 575 -20.76 17.36 17.93
C TYR A 575 -19.87 17.74 16.74
N ALA A 576 -18.71 18.36 16.95
CA ALA A 576 -17.78 18.68 15.88
C ALA A 576 -16.83 17.52 15.52
N LEU A 577 -16.73 16.47 16.35
CA LEU A 577 -15.94 15.27 16.08
C LEU A 577 -16.69 14.05 16.65
N PHE A 578 -17.82 13.70 16.02
CA PHE A 578 -18.85 12.87 16.64
C PHE A 578 -18.64 11.37 16.41
N GLU A 579 -18.87 10.90 15.18
CA GLU A 579 -18.81 9.47 14.80
C GLU A 579 -18.28 9.31 13.34
N ALA A 580 -18.42 8.12 12.75
CA ALA A 580 -18.21 7.78 11.35
C ALA A 580 -16.87 8.24 10.76
N SER A 581 -15.76 7.94 11.44
CA SER A 581 -14.44 8.23 10.88
C SER A 581 -14.13 7.36 9.66
N ASN A 582 -13.57 7.95 8.62
CA ASN A 582 -12.90 7.20 7.56
C ASN A 582 -11.49 7.77 7.33
N VAL A 583 -10.52 6.88 7.14
CA VAL A 583 -9.13 7.20 6.79
C VAL A 583 -8.74 6.49 5.51
N TYR A 584 -8.27 7.23 4.51
CA TYR A 584 -7.93 6.71 3.18
C TYR A 584 -6.52 7.12 2.74
N LYS A 585 -5.88 6.28 1.91
CA LYS A 585 -4.67 6.65 1.17
C LYS A 585 -5.06 7.43 -0.10
N VAL A 586 -4.54 8.64 -0.28
CA VAL A 586 -4.84 9.45 -1.48
C VAL A 586 -3.93 9.00 -2.63
N GLN A 587 -4.52 8.39 -3.67
CA GLN A 587 -3.80 7.85 -4.83
C GLN A 587 -2.90 8.91 -5.49
N GLY A 588 -1.70 8.50 -5.92
CA GLY A 588 -0.74 9.39 -6.57
C GLY A 588 -0.04 10.39 -5.64
N SER A 589 -0.28 10.36 -4.32
CA SER A 589 0.31 11.29 -3.36
C SER A 589 0.87 10.61 -2.11
N ASN A 590 1.70 11.34 -1.35
CA ASN A 590 2.11 10.95 0.01
C ASN A 590 1.16 11.45 1.10
N GLN A 591 -0.10 11.74 0.77
CA GLN A 591 -1.12 12.16 1.74
C GLN A 591 -2.09 11.02 2.09
N TYR A 592 -2.67 11.14 3.27
CA TYR A 592 -3.86 10.43 3.73
C TYR A 592 -4.99 11.45 3.94
N LEU A 593 -6.23 11.05 3.66
CA LEU A 593 -7.44 11.81 3.94
C LEU A 593 -8.11 11.22 5.17
N LEU A 594 -8.38 12.04 6.18
CA LEU A 594 -9.31 11.74 7.27
C LEU A 594 -10.60 12.52 7.01
N ILE A 595 -11.74 11.85 7.09
CA ILE A 595 -13.05 12.49 7.25
C ILE A 595 -13.73 11.96 8.51
N VAL A 596 -14.49 12.81 9.19
CA VAL A 596 -15.25 12.47 10.42
C VAL A 596 -16.59 13.17 10.37
N GLU A 597 -17.64 12.50 10.85
CA GLU A 597 -18.98 13.06 10.92
C GLU A 597 -19.12 14.03 12.11
N ALA A 598 -19.92 15.05 11.88
CA ALA A 598 -20.25 16.11 12.81
C ALA A 598 -21.75 16.45 12.71
N ILE A 599 -22.29 17.00 13.79
CA ILE A 599 -23.64 17.54 13.85
C ILE A 599 -23.52 19.07 13.86
N GLY A 600 -24.08 19.71 12.83
CA GLY A 600 -24.01 21.16 12.63
C GLY A 600 -24.89 21.94 13.61
N SER A 601 -24.72 23.26 13.61
CA SER A 601 -25.53 24.20 14.41
C SER A 601 -27.03 24.18 14.09
N ASP A 602 -27.44 23.65 12.94
CA ASP A 602 -28.83 23.38 12.56
C ASP A 602 -29.32 21.96 12.91
N GLY A 603 -28.53 21.21 13.68
CA GLY A 603 -28.81 19.84 14.11
C GLY A 603 -28.60 18.78 13.03
N ARG A 604 -28.04 19.13 11.87
CA ARG A 604 -27.91 18.21 10.71
C ARG A 604 -26.54 17.58 10.59
N ARG A 605 -26.52 16.34 10.10
CA ARG A 605 -25.31 15.55 9.87
C ARG A 605 -24.49 16.07 8.69
N TYR A 606 -23.18 16.19 8.88
CA TYR A 606 -22.22 16.63 7.85
C TYR A 606 -20.80 16.11 8.12
N PHE A 607 -19.91 16.19 7.14
CA PHE A 607 -18.51 15.75 7.28
C PHE A 607 -17.52 16.91 7.31
N ARG A 608 -16.53 16.79 8.20
CA ARG A 608 -15.28 17.58 8.23
C ARG A 608 -14.14 16.75 7.61
N SER A 609 -13.13 17.39 7.02
CA SER A 609 -11.94 16.72 6.48
C SER A 609 -10.60 17.31 6.92
N TRP A 610 -9.60 16.43 7.00
CA TRP A 610 -8.20 16.71 7.31
C TRP A 610 -7.26 15.90 6.41
N THR A 611 -6.00 16.31 6.29
CA THR A 611 -4.95 15.50 5.67
C THR A 611 -3.75 15.30 6.59
N SER A 612 -2.99 14.23 6.36
CA SER A 612 -1.69 14.01 6.98
C SER A 612 -0.72 13.30 6.02
N SER A 613 0.58 13.36 6.29
CA SER A 613 1.61 12.61 5.55
C SER A 613 1.77 11.17 6.05
N SER A 614 1.23 10.82 7.23
CA SER A 614 1.24 9.46 7.78
C SER A 614 0.00 9.19 8.64
N ILE A 615 -0.45 7.94 8.70
CA ILE A 615 -1.68 7.55 9.43
C ILE A 615 -1.53 7.79 10.95
N GLY A 616 -0.31 7.70 11.48
CA GLY A 616 0.02 8.02 12.86
C GLY A 616 0.52 9.46 13.09
N GLY A 617 0.46 10.33 12.08
CA GLY A 617 0.91 11.72 12.16
C GLY A 617 -0.18 12.69 12.64
N SER A 618 0.19 13.98 12.70
CA SER A 618 -0.75 15.07 13.01
C SER A 618 -1.70 15.33 11.82
N TRP A 619 -2.95 15.68 12.11
CA TRP A 619 -3.99 15.94 11.11
C TRP A 619 -4.21 17.45 10.87
N THR A 620 -3.92 17.93 9.66
CA THR A 620 -4.11 19.32 9.23
C THR A 620 -5.50 19.48 8.62
N GLN A 621 -6.27 20.50 9.04
CA GLN A 621 -7.61 20.75 8.49
C GLN A 621 -7.57 21.01 6.97
N LEU A 622 -8.57 20.47 6.25
CA LEU A 622 -8.78 20.71 4.82
C LEU A 622 -10.11 21.45 4.60
N ALA A 623 -11.24 20.75 4.75
CA ALA A 623 -12.58 21.33 4.71
C ALA A 623 -13.34 20.92 5.99
N ALA A 624 -13.07 21.65 7.07
CA ALA A 624 -13.41 21.28 8.45
C ALA A 624 -14.36 22.24 9.18
N SER A 625 -15.10 23.11 8.48
CA SER A 625 -16.11 24.02 9.06
C SER A 625 -17.49 23.84 8.41
N GLU A 626 -18.55 24.41 8.98
CA GLU A 626 -19.87 24.39 8.33
C GLU A 626 -19.93 25.25 7.04
N SER A 627 -19.05 26.25 6.94
CA SER A 627 -18.90 27.13 5.78
C SER A 627 -18.00 26.57 4.67
N ASN A 628 -17.06 25.69 5.02
CA ASN A 628 -16.26 24.89 4.09
C ASN A 628 -16.19 23.44 4.61
N PRO A 629 -17.25 22.64 4.42
CA PRO A 629 -17.30 21.25 4.84
C PRO A 629 -16.75 20.31 3.75
N PHE A 630 -16.45 19.07 4.12
CA PHE A 630 -16.23 18.01 3.13
C PHE A 630 -17.55 17.72 2.40
N ALA A 631 -18.61 17.37 3.14
CA ALA A 631 -19.94 17.18 2.57
C ALA A 631 -21.03 17.59 3.57
N ARG A 632 -21.95 18.47 3.13
CA ARG A 632 -23.07 19.05 3.90
C ARG A 632 -24.17 19.45 2.92
N ALA A 633 -25.42 19.58 3.34
CA ALA A 633 -26.49 20.09 2.48
C ALA A 633 -26.21 21.48 1.84
N SER A 634 -25.26 22.25 2.36
CA SER A 634 -24.79 23.53 1.80
C SER A 634 -23.79 23.41 0.65
N ASN A 635 -23.16 22.25 0.40
CA ASN A 635 -22.26 22.01 -0.75
C ASN A 635 -22.67 20.81 -1.63
N VAL A 636 -23.88 20.28 -1.41
CA VAL A 636 -24.49 19.18 -2.18
C VAL A 636 -25.68 19.72 -2.98
N THR A 637 -25.63 19.59 -4.30
CA THR A 637 -26.81 19.81 -5.17
C THR A 637 -27.62 18.51 -5.29
N PHE A 638 -28.92 18.64 -5.56
CA PHE A 638 -29.83 17.51 -5.73
C PHE A 638 -30.64 17.68 -7.03
N PRO A 639 -30.14 17.22 -8.19
CA PRO A 639 -30.80 17.41 -9.48
C PRO A 639 -32.21 16.82 -9.58
N SER A 640 -32.52 15.79 -8.79
CA SER A 640 -33.83 15.15 -8.70
C SER A 640 -34.70 15.66 -7.53
N GLY A 641 -34.31 16.78 -6.89
CA GLY A 641 -34.92 17.29 -5.68
C GLY A 641 -34.25 16.80 -4.39
N ALA A 642 -34.17 17.66 -3.38
CA ALA A 642 -33.49 17.36 -2.12
C ALA A 642 -34.33 16.42 -1.24
N TRP A 643 -33.90 15.16 -1.13
CA TRP A 643 -34.57 14.13 -0.35
C TRP A 643 -34.03 13.99 1.09
N THR A 644 -32.91 14.63 1.40
CA THR A 644 -32.27 14.68 2.72
C THR A 644 -31.62 16.05 2.98
N ARG A 645 -31.45 16.40 4.26
CA ARG A 645 -30.59 17.50 4.73
C ARG A 645 -29.36 16.99 5.48
N ASP A 646 -29.33 15.69 5.74
CA ASP A 646 -28.34 14.99 6.54
C ASP A 646 -27.45 14.20 5.59
N ILE A 647 -26.15 14.52 5.63
CA ILE A 647 -25.09 13.77 4.95
C ILE A 647 -24.33 13.04 6.05
N SER A 648 -24.75 11.82 6.33
CA SER A 648 -24.29 10.99 7.46
C SER A 648 -23.54 9.75 6.97
N HIS A 649 -22.98 8.96 7.90
CA HIS A 649 -22.13 7.77 7.75
C HIS A 649 -22.18 7.17 6.34
N GLY A 650 -21.01 7.12 5.72
CA GLY A 650 -20.81 6.64 4.37
C GLY A 650 -19.35 6.22 4.11
N GLU A 651 -19.09 5.79 2.88
CA GLU A 651 -17.74 5.48 2.41
C GLU A 651 -17.47 6.09 1.02
N LEU A 652 -16.23 6.52 0.78
CA LEU A 652 -15.74 6.83 -0.56
C LEU A 652 -15.59 5.55 -1.36
N VAL A 653 -16.03 5.58 -2.62
CA VAL A 653 -15.76 4.51 -3.59
C VAL A 653 -14.26 4.46 -3.83
N ARG A 654 -13.60 3.44 -3.27
CA ARG A 654 -12.15 3.26 -3.36
C ARG A 654 -11.68 2.93 -4.77
N ALA A 655 -10.46 3.36 -5.09
CA ALA A 655 -9.75 3.01 -6.32
C ALA A 655 -9.11 1.60 -6.26
N GLY A 656 -8.92 1.07 -5.05
CA GLY A 656 -8.58 -0.33 -4.79
C GLY A 656 -9.58 -0.98 -3.83
N TYR A 657 -9.25 -2.16 -3.34
CA TYR A 657 -10.10 -2.92 -2.40
C TYR A 657 -9.30 -3.54 -1.25
N ASP A 658 -7.99 -3.28 -1.17
CA ASP A 658 -7.09 -3.85 -0.17
C ASP A 658 -6.97 -3.01 1.11
N GLN A 659 -6.19 -3.49 2.07
CA GLN A 659 -5.97 -2.84 3.37
C GLN A 659 -5.34 -1.44 3.33
N THR A 660 -4.89 -0.92 2.18
CA THR A 660 -4.39 0.46 2.05
C THR A 660 -5.50 1.50 1.95
N LEU A 661 -6.72 1.08 1.62
CA LEU A 661 -7.89 1.94 1.40
C LEU A 661 -7.60 3.12 0.46
N THR A 662 -6.98 2.82 -0.67
CA THR A 662 -6.61 3.84 -1.66
C THR A 662 -7.83 4.42 -2.38
N ILE A 663 -7.99 5.75 -2.36
CA ILE A 663 -9.02 6.52 -3.07
C ILE A 663 -8.42 7.33 -4.22
N ASN A 664 -9.19 7.55 -5.27
CA ASN A 664 -8.83 8.48 -6.34
C ASN A 664 -9.25 9.91 -5.95
N PRO A 665 -8.36 10.94 -5.97
CA PRO A 665 -8.75 12.33 -5.75
C PRO A 665 -9.55 12.95 -6.93
N CYS A 666 -9.58 12.28 -8.08
CA CYS A 666 -10.40 12.67 -9.25
C CYS A 666 -11.83 12.12 -9.13
N LYS A 667 -12.83 12.93 -9.54
CA LYS A 667 -14.27 12.60 -9.54
C LYS A 667 -14.73 11.69 -8.38
N MET A 668 -14.41 12.05 -7.14
CA MET A 668 -14.77 11.23 -5.98
C MET A 668 -16.27 10.91 -5.93
N GLN A 669 -16.61 9.70 -5.49
CA GLN A 669 -17.98 9.29 -5.20
C GLN A 669 -18.09 8.85 -3.74
N TYR A 670 -19.10 9.34 -3.01
CA TYR A 670 -19.33 9.04 -1.60
C TYR A 670 -20.71 8.39 -1.44
N LEU A 671 -20.72 7.09 -1.09
CA LEU A 671 -21.94 6.34 -0.78
C LEU A 671 -22.31 6.63 0.66
N TYR A 672 -23.44 7.30 0.89
CA TYR A 672 -23.76 7.91 2.19
C TYR A 672 -25.19 7.61 2.63
N GLN A 673 -25.45 7.67 3.94
CA GLN A 673 -26.80 7.57 4.49
C GLN A 673 -27.45 8.97 4.65
N GLY A 674 -28.72 9.05 4.28
CA GLY A 674 -29.57 10.22 4.48
C GLY A 674 -30.99 9.80 4.84
N MET A 675 -31.85 10.76 5.20
CA MET A 675 -33.26 10.53 5.52
C MET A 675 -34.12 11.73 5.18
N ASN A 676 -35.44 11.54 5.09
CA ASN A 676 -36.39 12.64 4.93
C ASN A 676 -36.17 13.70 6.04
N PRO A 677 -35.96 15.00 5.72
CA PRO A 677 -35.67 16.02 6.72
C PRO A 677 -36.74 16.19 7.81
N ASN A 678 -37.97 15.73 7.55
CA ASN A 678 -39.13 15.78 8.44
C ASN A 678 -39.34 14.47 9.23
N ALA A 679 -38.43 13.49 9.11
CA ALA A 679 -38.48 12.28 9.91
C ALA A 679 -38.24 12.60 11.40
N SER A 680 -38.94 11.89 12.27
CA SER A 680 -38.87 12.02 13.73
C SER A 680 -39.28 10.71 14.41
N GLY A 681 -39.06 10.60 15.71
CA GLY A 681 -39.18 9.36 16.48
C GLY A 681 -37.82 8.81 16.91
N ASP A 682 -37.80 7.57 17.41
CA ASP A 682 -36.60 6.95 17.97
C ASP A 682 -35.52 6.73 16.90
N TYR A 683 -34.26 7.06 17.22
CA TYR A 683 -33.15 7.07 16.25
C TYR A 683 -33.00 5.75 15.47
N ASN A 684 -33.17 4.60 16.14
CA ASN A 684 -33.08 3.27 15.53
C ASN A 684 -34.24 2.93 14.56
N THR A 685 -35.31 3.74 14.57
CA THR A 685 -36.49 3.61 13.72
C THR A 685 -36.53 4.65 12.59
N LEU A 686 -35.59 5.58 12.56
CA LEU A 686 -35.52 6.61 11.52
C LEU A 686 -35.33 5.97 10.13
N PRO A 687 -35.99 6.49 9.08
CA PRO A 687 -36.04 5.88 7.76
C PRO A 687 -34.79 6.21 6.94
N TRP A 688 -33.62 5.80 7.42
CA TRP A 688 -32.33 5.95 6.74
C TRP A 688 -32.29 5.17 5.42
N ARG A 689 -31.76 5.82 4.39
CA ARG A 689 -31.65 5.32 3.01
C ARG A 689 -30.26 5.70 2.46
N LEU A 690 -29.77 4.96 1.49
CA LEU A 690 -28.46 5.24 0.89
C LEU A 690 -28.60 5.99 -0.44
N GLY A 691 -27.75 7.00 -0.63
CA GLY A 691 -27.55 7.71 -1.89
C GLY A 691 -26.06 7.84 -2.22
N LEU A 692 -25.74 8.36 -3.41
CA LEU A 692 -24.38 8.55 -3.88
C LEU A 692 -24.14 10.03 -4.18
N LEU A 693 -23.20 10.66 -3.49
CA LEU A 693 -22.62 11.92 -3.93
C LEU A 693 -21.61 11.63 -5.05
N THR A 694 -21.60 12.45 -6.10
CA THR A 694 -20.52 12.51 -7.10
C THR A 694 -19.95 13.92 -7.11
N GLN A 695 -18.63 14.05 -7.05
CA GLN A 695 -17.95 15.34 -6.94
C GLN A 695 -18.10 16.15 -8.22
N THR A 696 -18.54 17.41 -8.09
CA THR A 696 -18.81 18.33 -9.21
C THR A 696 -17.71 19.37 -9.43
N ASN A 697 -16.87 19.65 -8.43
CA ASN A 697 -15.67 20.48 -8.58
C ASN A 697 -14.40 19.68 -8.90
N SER A 698 -14.54 18.45 -9.45
CA SER A 698 -13.43 17.63 -9.95
C SER A 698 -12.61 18.38 -11.02
N THR A 699 -11.37 18.78 -10.73
CA THR A 699 -10.40 19.24 -11.74
C THR A 699 -9.80 18.07 -12.55
N CYS A 700 -10.07 16.83 -12.14
CA CYS A 700 -9.87 15.60 -12.91
C CYS A 700 -11.03 14.62 -12.69
#